data_AF-A0A368B9K3-F1
#
_entry.id   AF-A0A368B9K3-F1
#
_cell.length_a   1.000
_cell.length_b   1.000
_cell.length_c   1.000
_cell.angle_alpha   90.00
_cell.angle_beta   90.00
_cell.angle_gamma   90.00
#
_symmetry.space_group_name_H-M   'P 1'
#
loop_
_entity.id
_entity.type
_entity.pdbx_description
1 polymer ?
#
loop_
_entity_poly.entity_id
_entity_poly.type
_entity_poly.pdbx_seq_one_letter_code
_entity_poly.pdbx_strand_id
1 'polypeptide(L)'
;MSLNPSTKLTEIKSLNARFCSSLNKIGYSKVSDLLSHYPRRYENRTTFDNFPNEPTDSASCYRVEVINCSRRFFGKRRFFEAKILESGSESSSEMTLRWFNMPFIHKIILNGQELIIFGKVKKSGSRFVIDHPEFEVISSKGEDTSHIHLGRITPIYPLPGGISQRPLRSAIHNILSLIEQSDVNEILPEGSKKIISRSEAINQIHFPESEQILKSARHSLALEEFFILQLNVAYRKSRHKNLDGCIHAGSGKLINPFLDSLPFSLTGAQSRCVDEIHQDMEDPKPMNRILQGDVGSGKTLVAVCAILQAIESDSNAVLMAPTQILAEQHYSVLSRWLTPLGIDIALFTSKKKTATESTLFDRVSARVIVGTHALLYQSSEIKDLGLVVIDEQHKFGVSQRQKLINRGFAPDVLVMTATPIPRTLTLTVYGDLDVSVIDELPSGRGKIKTYLRDAKKHLDEAINFLRTQIDEGRQAYIVYPLIEDSDKLDVSSVEGEFENWIKYLKPHNCELIHGKLKADEKDQIMDRFRSGEISALISTTVIEVGVDVPNASVMYIFNAERFGLAQLHQLRGRIGRGEHTSYCVLMTKKPSSDAREKLKVLEQSSDGFVIADADLKIRGPGEMLGKAQSGLDGLKLGDLLSDTDLVRMAQSMAAQLINDDPMLKKSKNKHLLELIDNLGQFEDLIA
;
A
#
# COMPACT_ATOMS: atom_id res chain seq x y z
N MET A 1 -9.06 -42.01 1.56
CA MET A 1 -10.08 -40.99 1.89
C MET A 1 -9.50 -39.70 1.39
N SER A 2 -10.07 -39.17 0.31
CA SER A 2 -9.69 -37.86 -0.23
C SER A 2 -9.96 -36.77 0.81
N LEU A 3 -9.01 -35.86 0.98
CA LEU A 3 -9.09 -34.78 1.96
C LEU A 3 -9.59 -33.50 1.29
N ASN A 4 -10.76 -33.02 1.69
CA ASN A 4 -11.27 -31.72 1.23
C ASN A 4 -10.47 -30.57 1.87
N PRO A 5 -10.14 -29.47 1.15
CA PRO A 5 -9.46 -28.30 1.69
C PRO A 5 -10.12 -27.67 2.94
N SER A 6 -11.43 -27.85 3.13
CA SER A 6 -12.17 -27.37 4.30
C SER A 6 -12.04 -28.24 5.56
N THR A 7 -11.46 -29.44 5.44
CA THR A 7 -11.31 -30.41 6.54
C THR A 7 -10.44 -29.85 7.65
N LYS A 8 -10.83 -30.09 8.91
CA LYS A 8 -10.05 -29.64 10.08
C LYS A 8 -8.78 -30.47 10.24
N LEU A 9 -7.68 -29.82 10.61
CA LEU A 9 -6.38 -30.51 10.83
C LEU A 9 -6.45 -31.56 11.95
N THR A 10 -7.37 -31.43 12.90
CA THR A 10 -7.59 -32.40 13.99
C THR A 10 -8.20 -33.72 13.52
N GLU A 11 -8.83 -33.76 12.35
CA GLU A 11 -9.49 -34.95 11.80
C GLU A 11 -8.51 -35.84 11.00
N ILE A 12 -7.30 -35.32 10.72
CA ILE A 12 -6.28 -36.00 9.95
C ILE A 12 -5.49 -36.94 10.87
N LYS A 13 -5.70 -38.25 10.74
CA LYS A 13 -5.07 -39.28 11.58
C LYS A 13 -3.54 -39.27 11.56
N SER A 14 -2.92 -38.80 10.47
CA SER A 14 -1.46 -38.72 10.33
C SER A 14 -0.84 -37.53 11.08
N LEU A 15 -1.64 -36.58 11.57
CA LEU A 15 -1.16 -35.41 12.31
C LEU A 15 -1.31 -35.61 13.82
N ASN A 16 -0.29 -35.22 14.57
CA ASN A 16 -0.29 -35.32 16.03
C ASN A 16 -1.20 -34.24 16.65
N ALA A 17 -2.06 -34.60 17.60
CA ALA A 17 -2.95 -33.68 18.31
C ALA A 17 -2.23 -32.48 18.96
N ARG A 18 -1.02 -32.66 19.51
CA ARG A 18 -0.22 -31.53 20.07
C ARG A 18 0.27 -30.58 18.98
N PHE A 19 0.58 -31.11 17.81
CA PHE A 19 1.00 -30.33 16.64
C PHE A 19 -0.20 -29.53 16.08
N CYS A 20 -1.36 -30.17 15.91
CA CYS A 20 -2.59 -29.50 15.51
C CYS A 20 -3.01 -28.40 16.50
N SER A 21 -2.88 -28.65 17.81
CA SER A 21 -3.15 -27.62 18.84
C SER A 21 -2.21 -26.42 18.73
N SER A 22 -0.94 -26.65 18.37
CA SER A 22 0.05 -25.57 18.19
C SER A 22 -0.28 -24.73 16.96
N LEU A 23 -0.65 -25.37 15.84
CA LEU A 23 -1.09 -24.69 14.62
C LEU A 23 -2.38 -23.88 14.83
N ASN A 24 -3.37 -24.46 15.52
CA ASN A 24 -4.63 -23.79 15.85
C ASN A 24 -4.42 -22.49 16.64
N LYS A 25 -3.46 -22.46 17.58
CA LYS A 25 -3.13 -21.25 18.36
C LYS A 25 -2.63 -20.08 17.50
N ILE A 26 -2.19 -20.36 16.28
CA ILE A 26 -1.59 -19.38 15.38
C ILE A 26 -2.51 -19.15 14.17
N GLY A 27 -3.76 -19.61 14.24
CA GLY A 27 -4.79 -19.39 13.22
C GLY A 27 -4.87 -20.45 12.13
N TYR A 28 -4.04 -21.49 12.15
CA TYR A 28 -4.08 -22.59 11.17
C TYR A 28 -4.95 -23.74 11.70
N SER A 29 -6.14 -23.91 11.15
CA SER A 29 -7.12 -24.89 11.63
C SER A 29 -7.64 -25.85 10.57
N LYS A 30 -7.52 -25.48 9.29
CA LYS A 30 -7.99 -26.25 8.14
C LYS A 30 -6.83 -26.64 7.21
N VAL A 31 -7.10 -27.61 6.34
CA VAL A 31 -6.16 -28.04 5.28
C VAL A 31 -5.78 -26.86 4.37
N SER A 32 -6.75 -26.04 3.95
CA SER A 32 -6.54 -24.83 3.14
C SER A 32 -5.50 -23.86 3.72
N ASP A 33 -5.42 -23.78 5.06
CA ASP A 33 -4.53 -22.85 5.74
C ASP A 33 -3.07 -23.29 5.56
N LEU A 34 -2.80 -24.61 5.58
CA LEU A 34 -1.46 -25.16 5.35
C LEU A 34 -1.07 -25.16 3.87
N LEU A 35 -2.01 -25.43 2.96
CA LEU A 35 -1.77 -25.37 1.51
C LEU A 35 -1.46 -23.95 1.00
N SER A 36 -1.91 -22.94 1.74
CA SER A 36 -1.64 -21.54 1.44
C SER A 36 -0.54 -20.95 2.34
N HIS A 37 0.19 -21.80 3.08
CA HIS A 37 1.37 -21.42 3.87
C HIS A 37 2.64 -21.61 3.04
N TYR A 38 2.90 -20.70 2.11
CA TYR A 38 3.98 -20.87 1.14
C TYR A 38 5.39 -20.78 1.75
N PRO A 39 6.39 -21.46 1.16
CA PRO A 39 7.79 -21.34 1.56
C PRO A 39 8.31 -19.91 1.35
N ARG A 40 9.13 -19.41 2.28
CA ARG A 40 9.82 -18.12 2.13
C ARG A 40 11.03 -18.22 1.21
N ARG A 41 11.69 -19.38 1.23
CA ARG A 41 12.84 -19.68 0.37
C ARG A 41 12.92 -21.18 0.12
N TYR A 42 13.74 -21.53 -0.86
CA TYR A 42 14.05 -22.90 -1.20
C TYR A 42 15.54 -23.13 -1.03
N GLU A 43 15.90 -24.27 -0.48
CA GLU A 43 17.29 -24.71 -0.39
C GLU A 43 17.48 -25.84 -1.36
N ASN A 44 18.38 -25.65 -2.33
CA ASN A 44 18.71 -26.72 -3.25
C ASN A 44 19.58 -27.75 -2.50
N ARG A 45 19.01 -28.92 -2.22
CA ARG A 45 19.68 -30.04 -1.53
C ARG A 45 19.76 -31.28 -2.44
N THR A 46 19.72 -31.10 -3.76
CA THR A 46 19.87 -32.19 -4.75
C THR A 46 21.33 -32.50 -5.06
N THR A 47 22.19 -31.48 -5.04
CA THR A 47 23.62 -31.61 -5.29
C THR A 47 24.38 -31.78 -3.98
N PHE A 48 25.38 -32.66 -3.99
CA PHE A 48 26.30 -32.83 -2.86
C PHE A 48 27.58 -32.08 -3.17
N ASP A 49 27.94 -31.16 -2.28
CA ASP A 49 29.21 -30.44 -2.35
C ASP A 49 30.33 -31.33 -1.82
N ASN A 50 31.56 -31.07 -2.27
CA ASN A 50 32.74 -31.71 -1.69
C ASN A 50 33.09 -31.06 -0.35
N PHE A 51 33.79 -31.78 0.53
CA PHE A 51 34.24 -31.21 1.81
C PHE A 51 35.11 -29.96 1.60
N PRO A 52 34.79 -28.83 2.26
CA PRO A 52 35.49 -27.59 2.05
C PRO A 52 36.84 -27.59 2.78
N ASN A 53 37.84 -26.94 2.19
CA ASN A 53 39.16 -26.74 2.82
C ASN A 53 39.18 -25.58 3.84
N GLU A 54 38.11 -24.79 3.89
CA GLU A 54 37.94 -23.62 4.75
C GLU A 54 36.52 -23.56 5.33
N PRO A 55 36.27 -22.78 6.40
CA PRO A 55 34.92 -22.57 6.92
C PRO A 55 34.02 -21.96 5.85
N THR A 56 32.78 -22.43 5.76
CA THR A 56 31.82 -21.90 4.78
C THR A 56 31.02 -20.77 5.40
N ASP A 57 30.63 -19.78 4.60
CA ASP A 57 29.70 -18.73 5.05
C ASP A 57 28.23 -19.15 4.94
N SER A 58 27.91 -20.01 3.97
CA SER A 58 26.60 -20.62 3.73
C SER A 58 26.56 -22.09 4.20
N ALA A 59 25.33 -22.62 4.33
CA ALA A 59 25.10 -24.03 4.58
C ALA A 59 25.10 -24.81 3.25
N SER A 60 25.69 -26.00 3.26
CA SER A 60 25.85 -26.87 2.09
C SER A 60 25.36 -28.29 2.40
N CYS A 61 25.05 -29.04 1.35
CA CYS A 61 24.59 -30.43 1.44
C CYS A 61 25.76 -31.38 1.17
N TYR A 62 25.93 -32.41 2.01
CA TYR A 62 27.01 -33.39 1.87
C TYR A 62 26.47 -34.81 2.03
N ARG A 63 27.02 -35.77 1.29
CA ARG A 63 26.78 -37.20 1.49
C ARG A 63 27.99 -37.80 2.21
N VAL A 64 27.75 -38.41 3.36
CA VAL A 64 28.81 -38.75 4.30
C VAL A 64 28.62 -40.13 4.91
N GLU A 65 29.71 -40.78 5.29
CA GLU A 65 29.70 -42.03 6.05
C GLU A 65 30.13 -41.77 7.50
N VAL A 66 29.41 -42.35 8.46
CA VAL A 66 29.69 -42.21 9.89
C VAL A 66 30.75 -43.21 10.33
N ILE A 67 31.93 -42.71 10.68
CA ILE A 67 33.04 -43.56 11.14
C ILE A 67 32.91 -43.88 12.64
N ASN A 68 32.60 -42.85 13.43
CA ASN A 68 32.70 -42.94 14.89
C ASN A 68 31.73 -41.99 15.60
N CYS A 69 30.85 -42.55 16.41
CA CYS A 69 29.96 -41.84 17.32
C CYS A 69 30.51 -41.82 18.75
N SER A 70 30.55 -40.64 19.36
CA SER A 70 30.95 -40.48 20.76
C SER A 70 29.96 -39.62 21.55
N ARG A 71 29.72 -40.00 22.81
CA ARG A 71 28.98 -39.15 23.77
C ARG A 71 29.98 -38.50 24.70
N ARG A 72 30.01 -37.18 24.71
CA ARG A 72 30.92 -36.41 25.54
C ARG A 72 30.16 -35.60 26.59
N PHE A 73 30.83 -35.45 27.73
CA PHE A 73 30.36 -34.67 28.87
C PHE A 73 31.39 -33.58 29.14
N PHE A 74 30.95 -32.33 29.18
CA PHE A 74 31.79 -31.21 29.60
C PHE A 74 31.04 -30.42 30.67
N GLY A 75 31.43 -30.62 31.94
CA GLY A 75 30.68 -30.14 33.09
C GLY A 75 29.24 -30.69 33.13
N LYS A 76 28.24 -29.81 33.26
CA LYS A 76 26.80 -30.18 33.22
C LYS A 76 26.24 -30.37 31.80
N ARG A 77 26.98 -30.05 30.73
CA ARG A 77 26.48 -30.10 29.35
C ARG A 77 26.82 -31.44 28.68
N ARG A 78 25.81 -32.08 28.10
CA ARG A 78 25.92 -33.34 27.35
C ARG A 78 25.86 -33.03 25.86
N PHE A 79 26.78 -33.57 25.07
CA PHE A 79 26.72 -33.46 23.61
C PHE A 79 27.14 -34.75 22.92
N PHE A 80 26.57 -34.97 21.75
CA PHE A 80 26.84 -36.11 20.87
C PHE A 80 27.70 -35.63 19.71
N GLU A 81 28.79 -36.35 19.41
CA GLU A 81 29.63 -36.10 18.25
C GLU A 81 29.64 -37.31 17.32
N ALA A 82 29.51 -37.08 16.02
CA ALA A 82 29.73 -38.10 14.99
C ALA A 82 30.86 -37.64 14.07
N LYS A 83 31.93 -38.43 13.96
CA LYS A 83 32.98 -38.26 12.95
C LYS A 83 32.52 -38.85 11.63
N ILE A 84 32.77 -38.14 10.56
CA ILE A 84 32.29 -38.46 9.23
C ILE A 84 33.39 -38.33 8.17
N LEU A 85 33.29 -39.14 7.12
CA LEU A 85 34.03 -39.03 5.87
C LEU A 85 33.07 -38.73 4.72
N GLU A 86 33.60 -38.18 3.64
CA GLU A 86 32.90 -38.05 2.38
C GLU A 86 32.65 -39.43 1.76
N SER A 87 31.40 -39.72 1.38
CA SER A 87 31.06 -41.02 0.78
C SER A 87 31.52 -41.07 -0.68
N GLY A 88 32.30 -42.09 -1.03
CA GLY A 88 32.73 -42.36 -2.41
C GLY A 88 33.96 -41.59 -2.90
N SER A 89 34.68 -40.85 -2.03
CA SER A 89 35.96 -40.22 -2.40
C SER A 89 37.16 -40.95 -1.79
N GLU A 90 38.28 -40.97 -2.52
CA GLU A 90 39.57 -41.53 -2.04
C GLU A 90 40.27 -40.59 -1.04
N SER A 91 39.79 -39.36 -0.89
CA SER A 91 40.33 -38.34 0.02
C SER A 91 39.75 -38.49 1.44
N SER A 92 40.64 -38.63 2.42
CA SER A 92 40.32 -38.90 3.83
C SER A 92 40.01 -37.64 4.66
N SER A 93 39.35 -36.64 4.07
CA SER A 93 38.99 -35.41 4.78
C SER A 93 37.93 -35.71 5.84
N GLU A 94 38.30 -35.65 7.12
CA GLU A 94 37.38 -35.88 8.24
C GLU A 94 36.66 -34.60 8.67
N MET A 95 35.35 -34.72 8.92
CA MET A 95 34.55 -33.69 9.58
C MET A 95 33.87 -34.23 10.84
N THR A 96 33.45 -33.34 11.73
CA THR A 96 32.70 -33.71 12.94
C THR A 96 31.32 -33.07 12.94
N LEU A 97 30.29 -33.83 13.27
CA LEU A 97 28.94 -33.34 13.51
C LEU A 97 28.70 -33.28 15.00
N ARG A 98 28.14 -32.18 15.53
CA ARG A 98 27.87 -32.02 16.97
C ARG A 98 26.42 -31.67 17.25
N TRP A 99 25.84 -32.31 18.26
CA TRP A 99 24.51 -31.95 18.78
C TRP A 99 24.57 -31.72 20.29
N PHE A 100 24.25 -30.50 20.71
CA PHE A 100 24.18 -30.13 22.12
C PHE A 100 22.78 -30.42 22.68
N ASN A 101 22.68 -30.96 23.90
CA ASN A 101 21.41 -31.19 24.60
C ASN A 101 20.36 -32.03 23.83
N MET A 102 20.77 -32.81 22.83
CA MET A 102 19.89 -33.72 22.07
C MET A 102 20.29 -35.17 22.32
N PRO A 103 19.99 -35.72 23.51
CA PRO A 103 20.46 -37.05 23.88
C PRO A 103 19.86 -38.15 23.03
N PHE A 104 18.77 -37.95 22.28
CA PHE A 104 18.14 -39.00 21.46
C PHE A 104 18.93 -39.35 20.18
N ILE A 105 19.80 -38.45 19.69
CA ILE A 105 20.50 -38.62 18.41
C ILE A 105 21.37 -39.87 18.37
N HIS A 106 21.94 -40.29 19.51
CA HIS A 106 22.75 -41.50 19.59
C HIS A 106 22.00 -42.79 19.25
N LYS A 107 20.66 -42.78 19.28
CA LYS A 107 19.83 -43.94 18.91
C LYS A 107 19.57 -43.98 17.41
N ILE A 108 19.75 -42.85 16.73
CA ILE A 108 19.43 -42.67 15.32
C ILE A 108 20.70 -42.86 14.48
N ILE A 109 21.80 -42.21 14.89
CA ILE A 109 23.07 -42.24 14.17
C ILE A 109 24.01 -43.29 14.77
N LEU A 110 24.36 -44.28 13.97
CA LEU A 110 25.25 -45.38 14.32
C LEU A 110 26.45 -45.42 13.37
N ASN A 111 27.55 -46.05 13.82
CA ASN A 111 28.74 -46.24 12.98
C ASN A 111 28.41 -47.08 11.73
N GLY A 112 29.02 -46.75 10.61
CA GLY A 112 28.84 -47.40 9.30
C GLY A 112 27.57 -47.00 8.56
N GLN A 113 26.81 -46.02 9.05
CA GLN A 113 25.66 -45.48 8.33
C GLN A 113 26.08 -44.40 7.33
N GLU A 114 25.48 -44.42 6.15
CA GLU A 114 25.51 -43.26 5.26
C GLU A 114 24.43 -42.26 5.66
N LEU A 115 24.81 -40.98 5.67
CA LEU A 115 23.93 -39.85 5.95
C LEU A 115 24.00 -38.86 4.81
N ILE A 116 22.87 -38.21 4.52
CA ILE A 116 22.87 -36.90 3.87
C ILE A 116 22.80 -35.87 4.99
N ILE A 117 23.65 -34.86 4.95
CA ILE A 117 23.69 -33.79 5.94
C ILE A 117 23.59 -32.42 5.27
N PHE A 118 22.98 -31.47 5.98
CA PHE A 118 22.91 -30.08 5.57
C PHE A 118 23.25 -29.17 6.74
N GLY A 119 24.23 -28.29 6.56
CA GLY A 119 24.62 -27.34 7.60
C GLY A 119 25.85 -26.49 7.25
N LYS A 120 26.12 -25.52 8.12
CA LYS A 120 27.25 -24.58 7.96
C LYS A 120 28.51 -25.17 8.58
N VAL A 121 29.60 -25.18 7.81
CA VAL A 121 30.90 -25.68 8.27
C VAL A 121 31.62 -24.60 9.06
N LYS A 122 32.01 -24.91 10.29
CA LYS A 122 32.76 -24.03 11.19
C LYS A 122 34.10 -24.64 11.54
N LYS A 123 35.06 -23.80 11.90
CA LYS A 123 36.32 -24.25 12.50
C LYS A 123 36.20 -24.24 14.01
N SER A 124 36.50 -25.37 14.66
CA SER A 124 36.57 -25.51 16.12
C SER A 124 37.94 -26.07 16.48
N GLY A 125 38.89 -25.18 16.77
CA GLY A 125 40.30 -25.55 16.93
C GLY A 125 40.92 -25.93 15.57
N SER A 126 41.47 -27.14 15.46
CA SER A 126 42.01 -27.68 14.21
C SER A 126 41.00 -28.47 13.37
N ARG A 127 39.76 -28.67 13.86
CA ARG A 127 38.75 -29.51 13.21
C ARG A 127 37.67 -28.69 12.53
N PHE A 128 37.17 -29.19 11.41
CA PHE A 128 35.94 -28.72 10.79
C PHE A 128 34.74 -29.40 11.42
N VAL A 129 33.74 -28.59 11.77
CA VAL A 129 32.60 -29.01 12.57
C VAL A 129 31.31 -28.41 12.04
N ILE A 130 30.26 -29.20 11.99
CA ILE A 130 28.89 -28.71 11.77
C ILE A 130 28.09 -28.91 13.05
N ASP A 131 27.64 -27.81 13.64
CA ASP A 131 26.81 -27.82 14.84
C ASP A 131 25.33 -27.91 14.44
N HIS A 132 24.60 -28.86 15.03
CA HIS A 132 23.19 -29.13 14.77
C HIS A 132 22.82 -29.25 13.27
N PRO A 133 23.54 -30.07 12.48
CA PRO A 133 23.16 -30.31 11.09
C PRO A 133 21.77 -30.95 11.01
N GLU A 134 21.03 -30.60 9.96
CA GLU A 134 19.96 -31.47 9.50
C GLU A 134 20.58 -32.71 8.87
N PHE A 135 20.06 -33.90 9.18
CA PHE A 135 20.57 -35.16 8.63
C PHE A 135 19.44 -36.15 8.33
N GLU A 136 19.64 -36.98 7.31
CA GLU A 136 18.77 -38.11 6.95
C GLU A 136 19.64 -39.35 6.78
N VAL A 137 19.21 -40.47 7.33
CA VAL A 137 19.96 -41.73 7.26
C VAL A 137 19.56 -42.44 5.99
N ILE A 138 20.53 -42.82 5.14
CA ILE A 138 20.29 -43.62 3.95
C ILE A 138 20.14 -45.09 4.40
N SER A 139 18.91 -45.62 4.41
CA SER A 139 18.67 -47.03 4.74
C SER A 139 18.96 -47.92 3.52
N SER A 140 19.69 -49.02 3.73
CA SER A 140 19.91 -50.08 2.73
C SER A 140 18.75 -51.09 2.62
N LYS A 141 17.75 -50.99 3.50
CA LYS A 141 16.50 -51.76 3.45
C LYS A 141 15.39 -50.79 3.10
N GLY A 142 14.75 -50.98 1.94
CA GLY A 142 13.74 -50.10 1.35
C GLY A 142 12.44 -49.91 2.15
N GLU A 143 12.54 -49.57 3.43
CA GLU A 143 11.48 -48.85 4.13
C GLU A 143 11.58 -47.39 3.69
N ASP A 144 10.55 -46.92 2.99
CA ASP A 144 10.36 -45.55 2.51
C ASP A 144 10.51 -44.51 3.65
N THR A 145 11.74 -44.13 4.01
CA THR A 145 11.97 -42.78 4.51
C THR A 145 11.96 -41.89 3.27
N SER A 146 10.75 -41.52 2.85
CA SER A 146 10.52 -40.52 1.83
C SER A 146 11.53 -39.38 2.04
N HIS A 147 12.30 -39.09 1.00
CA HIS A 147 13.35 -38.08 0.98
C HIS A 147 12.77 -36.65 1.08
N ILE A 148 11.84 -36.39 2.01
CA ILE A 148 11.08 -35.15 2.17
C ILE A 148 12.02 -34.00 2.52
N HIS A 149 13.11 -34.30 3.23
CA HIS A 149 13.96 -33.30 3.85
C HIS A 149 15.29 -33.07 3.12
N LEU A 150 15.79 -34.05 2.36
CA LEU A 150 17.08 -34.02 1.66
C LEU A 150 16.95 -34.67 0.27
N GLY A 151 17.89 -34.42 -0.65
CA GLY A 151 17.83 -34.97 -2.02
C GLY A 151 16.81 -34.28 -2.94
N ARG A 152 16.29 -33.11 -2.56
CA ARG A 152 15.34 -32.31 -3.34
C ARG A 152 15.54 -30.81 -3.12
N ILE A 153 14.91 -30.01 -3.96
CA ILE A 153 14.71 -28.59 -3.69
C ILE A 153 13.76 -28.49 -2.49
N THR A 154 14.31 -28.08 -1.36
CA THR A 154 13.69 -28.23 -0.04
C THR A 154 13.02 -26.92 0.39
N PRO A 155 11.72 -26.91 0.69
CA PRO A 155 11.02 -25.70 1.12
C PRO A 155 11.39 -25.31 2.57
N ILE A 156 11.56 -24.01 2.77
CA ILE A 156 11.77 -23.38 4.08
C ILE A 156 10.61 -22.44 4.38
N TYR A 157 9.78 -22.84 5.33
CA TYR A 157 8.57 -22.12 5.69
C TYR A 157 8.85 -21.03 6.74
N PRO A 158 8.05 -19.96 6.79
CA PRO A 158 7.93 -19.17 8.01
C PRO A 158 7.52 -20.12 9.17
N LEU A 159 8.12 -19.94 10.35
CA LEU A 159 7.91 -20.80 11.52
C LEU A 159 6.96 -20.15 12.52
N PRO A 160 5.64 -20.39 12.42
CA PRO A 160 4.68 -19.85 13.36
C PRO A 160 4.87 -20.50 14.75
N GLY A 161 4.87 -19.69 15.81
CA GLY A 161 4.70 -20.12 17.21
C GLY A 161 5.65 -21.20 17.73
N GLY A 162 6.90 -21.22 17.26
CA GLY A 162 7.93 -22.16 17.76
C GLY A 162 7.86 -23.57 17.16
N ILE A 163 7.06 -23.79 16.12
CA ILE A 163 7.06 -25.03 15.34
C ILE A 163 8.38 -25.13 14.57
N SER A 164 8.98 -26.32 14.51
CA SER A 164 10.21 -26.56 13.74
C SER A 164 9.92 -26.93 12.28
N GLN A 165 10.89 -26.69 11.39
CA GLN A 165 10.75 -26.93 9.93
C GLN A 165 10.31 -28.35 9.59
N ARG A 166 10.91 -29.35 10.24
CA ARG A 166 10.72 -30.77 9.90
C ARG A 166 9.26 -31.24 10.08
N PRO A 167 8.65 -31.15 11.28
CA PRO A 167 7.25 -31.51 11.47
C PRO A 167 6.30 -30.79 10.52
N LEU A 168 6.53 -29.50 10.26
CA LEU A 168 5.71 -28.72 9.34
C LEU A 168 5.83 -29.23 7.90
N ARG A 169 7.06 -29.45 7.42
CA ARG A 169 7.31 -29.98 6.07
C ARG A 169 6.70 -31.37 5.88
N SER A 170 6.86 -32.27 6.85
CA SER A 170 6.25 -33.61 6.80
C SER A 170 4.72 -33.54 6.81
N ALA A 171 4.13 -32.65 7.62
CA ALA A 171 2.69 -32.45 7.64
C ALA A 171 2.15 -31.98 6.29
N ILE A 172 2.77 -30.96 5.70
CA ILE A 172 2.38 -30.44 4.38
C ILE A 172 2.55 -31.53 3.30
N HIS A 173 3.66 -32.28 3.30
CA HIS A 173 3.86 -33.36 2.33
C HIS A 173 2.79 -34.46 2.43
N ASN A 174 2.48 -34.89 3.64
CA ASN A 174 1.45 -35.91 3.88
C ASN A 174 0.07 -35.43 3.44
N ILE A 175 -0.27 -34.16 3.72
CA ILE A 175 -1.53 -33.55 3.28
C ILE A 175 -1.61 -33.55 1.75
N LEU A 176 -0.55 -33.10 1.06
CA LEU A 176 -0.50 -33.07 -0.40
C LEU A 176 -0.67 -34.46 -1.02
N SER A 177 -0.12 -35.50 -0.39
CA SER A 177 -0.27 -36.88 -0.87
C SER A 177 -1.69 -37.47 -0.72
N LEU A 178 -2.54 -36.83 0.08
CA LEU A 178 -3.91 -37.30 0.38
C LEU A 178 -5.00 -36.47 -0.31
N ILE A 179 -4.63 -35.39 -0.99
CA ILE A 179 -5.54 -34.54 -1.74
C ILE A 179 -5.58 -35.03 -3.19
N GLU A 180 -6.77 -35.28 -3.72
CA GLU A 180 -6.93 -35.60 -5.14
C GLU A 180 -7.02 -34.31 -5.95
N GLN A 181 -6.61 -34.36 -7.23
CA GLN A 181 -6.67 -33.19 -8.11
C GLN A 181 -8.09 -32.60 -8.21
N SER A 182 -9.12 -33.44 -8.15
CA SER A 182 -10.54 -33.04 -8.20
C SER A 182 -11.01 -32.29 -6.94
N ASP A 183 -10.29 -32.38 -5.82
CA ASP A 183 -10.65 -31.68 -4.58
C ASP A 183 -10.19 -30.21 -4.58
N VAL A 184 -9.35 -29.82 -5.54
CA VAL A 184 -8.82 -28.47 -5.69
C VAL A 184 -9.52 -27.79 -6.86
N ASN A 185 -10.50 -26.94 -6.55
CA ASN A 185 -11.21 -26.18 -7.57
C ASN A 185 -10.27 -25.21 -8.28
N GLU A 186 -10.28 -25.26 -9.61
CA GLU A 186 -9.61 -24.26 -10.45
C GLU A 186 -10.24 -22.88 -10.25
N ILE A 187 -9.38 -21.87 -10.16
CA ILE A 187 -9.79 -20.46 -10.00
C ILE A 187 -9.75 -19.75 -11.35
N LEU A 188 -8.74 -20.06 -12.15
CA LEU A 188 -8.53 -19.40 -13.42
C LEU A 188 -9.45 -19.99 -14.50
N PRO A 189 -9.96 -19.17 -15.44
CA PRO A 189 -10.74 -19.64 -16.57
C PRO A 189 -10.00 -20.67 -17.45
N GLU A 190 -10.76 -21.62 -18.00
CA GLU A 190 -10.25 -22.60 -18.98
C GLU A 190 -9.64 -21.90 -20.22
N GLY A 191 -8.53 -22.43 -20.73
CA GLY A 191 -7.86 -21.90 -21.93
C GLY A 191 -6.82 -20.80 -21.66
N SER A 192 -6.51 -20.52 -20.39
CA SER A 192 -5.44 -19.62 -19.98
C SER A 192 -4.07 -20.14 -20.46
N LYS A 193 -3.57 -19.59 -21.57
CA LYS A 193 -2.32 -20.02 -22.20
C LYS A 193 -1.15 -19.78 -21.24
N LYS A 194 -0.47 -20.86 -20.80
CA LYS A 194 0.77 -20.94 -19.98
C LYS A 194 0.61 -21.24 -18.48
N ILE A 195 -0.42 -21.98 -18.07
CA ILE A 195 -0.69 -22.23 -16.64
C ILE A 195 -0.71 -23.74 -16.37
N ILE A 196 0.12 -24.19 -15.43
CA ILE A 196 -0.05 -25.52 -14.83
C ILE A 196 -1.29 -25.52 -13.92
N SER A 197 -1.99 -26.65 -13.80
CA SER A 197 -3.21 -26.75 -12.99
C SER A 197 -2.97 -26.26 -11.55
N ARG A 198 -4.00 -25.75 -10.88
CA ARG A 198 -3.88 -25.26 -9.50
C ARG A 198 -3.37 -26.34 -8.55
N SER A 199 -3.87 -27.57 -8.70
CA SER A 199 -3.39 -28.71 -7.90
C SER A 199 -1.89 -28.95 -8.11
N GLU A 200 -1.42 -28.90 -9.36
CA GLU A 200 -0.01 -29.05 -9.68
C GLU A 200 0.82 -27.87 -9.17
N ALA A 201 0.33 -26.64 -9.31
CA ALA A 201 0.99 -25.44 -8.81
C ALA A 201 1.17 -25.46 -7.28
N ILE A 202 0.16 -25.90 -6.53
CA ILE A 202 0.25 -26.09 -5.08
C ILE A 202 1.26 -27.18 -4.73
N ASN A 203 1.27 -28.30 -5.46
CA ASN A 203 2.26 -29.34 -5.23
C ASN A 203 3.69 -28.83 -5.47
N GLN A 204 3.91 -28.16 -6.60
CA GLN A 204 5.23 -27.73 -7.05
C GLN A 204 5.74 -26.48 -6.30
N ILE A 205 4.86 -25.61 -5.77
CA ILE A 205 5.30 -24.52 -4.90
C ILE A 205 5.80 -25.06 -3.55
N HIS A 206 5.26 -26.18 -3.05
CA HIS A 206 5.73 -26.78 -1.81
C HIS A 206 6.92 -27.71 -2.02
N PHE A 207 6.87 -28.58 -3.03
CA PHE A 207 7.90 -29.58 -3.31
C PHE A 207 8.24 -29.59 -4.81
N PRO A 208 9.01 -28.60 -5.29
CA PRO A 208 9.33 -28.49 -6.71
C PRO A 208 10.28 -29.59 -7.17
N GLU A 209 10.01 -30.13 -8.36
CA GLU A 209 10.89 -31.07 -9.04
C GLU A 209 12.12 -30.38 -9.67
N SER A 210 11.95 -29.13 -10.12
CA SER A 210 13.02 -28.32 -10.68
C SER A 210 12.78 -26.83 -10.42
N GLU A 211 13.84 -26.02 -10.52
CA GLU A 211 13.70 -24.56 -10.42
C GLU A 211 12.81 -23.97 -11.52
N GLN A 212 12.76 -24.60 -12.68
CA GLN A 212 11.93 -24.14 -13.79
C GLN A 212 10.44 -24.37 -13.50
N ILE A 213 10.09 -25.54 -12.98
CA ILE A 213 8.72 -25.86 -12.57
C ILE A 213 8.30 -25.00 -11.37
N LEU A 214 9.21 -24.74 -10.42
CA LEU A 214 8.98 -23.82 -9.31
C LEU A 214 8.59 -22.42 -9.80
N LYS A 215 9.32 -21.89 -10.79
CA LYS A 215 9.02 -20.58 -11.40
C LYS A 215 7.63 -20.57 -12.05
N SER A 216 7.29 -21.62 -12.79
CA SER A 216 5.96 -21.78 -13.40
C SER A 216 4.85 -21.87 -12.35
N ALA A 217 5.06 -22.62 -11.25
CA ALA A 217 4.10 -22.75 -10.16
C ALA A 217 3.87 -21.43 -9.43
N ARG A 218 4.95 -20.71 -9.11
CA ARG A 218 4.85 -19.36 -8.54
C ARG A 218 4.09 -18.42 -9.48
N HIS A 219 4.40 -18.45 -10.78
CA HIS A 219 3.75 -17.62 -11.78
C HIS A 219 2.24 -17.90 -11.87
N SER A 220 1.83 -19.18 -11.90
CA SER A 220 0.41 -19.57 -11.88
C SER A 220 -0.32 -19.08 -10.62
N LEU A 221 0.25 -19.31 -9.44
CA LEU A 221 -0.39 -18.93 -8.17
C LEU A 221 -0.40 -17.41 -7.95
N ALA A 222 0.64 -16.69 -8.36
CA ALA A 222 0.64 -15.23 -8.35
C ALA A 222 -0.44 -14.67 -9.29
N LEU A 223 -0.61 -15.29 -10.47
CA LEU A 223 -1.68 -14.93 -11.39
C LEU A 223 -3.07 -15.23 -10.82
N GLU A 224 -3.26 -16.34 -10.07
CA GLU A 224 -4.49 -16.60 -9.31
C GLU A 224 -4.78 -15.48 -8.32
N GLU A 225 -3.79 -15.08 -7.51
CA GLU A 225 -3.96 -14.00 -6.53
C GLU A 225 -4.39 -12.68 -7.22
N PHE A 226 -3.70 -12.29 -8.29
CA PHE A 226 -4.06 -11.10 -9.06
C PHE A 226 -5.42 -11.23 -9.74
N PHE A 227 -5.76 -12.41 -10.27
CA PHE A 227 -7.05 -12.64 -10.92
C PHE A 227 -8.21 -12.47 -9.95
N ILE A 228 -8.11 -13.01 -8.74
CA ILE A 228 -9.17 -12.85 -7.73
C ILE A 228 -9.34 -11.37 -7.35
N LEU A 229 -8.23 -10.65 -7.15
CA LEU A 229 -8.27 -9.21 -6.88
C LEU A 229 -8.92 -8.43 -8.03
N GLN A 230 -8.49 -8.68 -9.27
CA GLN A 230 -9.04 -8.02 -10.46
C GLN A 230 -10.50 -8.43 -10.72
N LEU A 231 -10.90 -9.64 -10.37
CA LEU A 231 -12.27 -10.11 -10.48
C LEU A 231 -13.18 -9.43 -9.46
N ASN A 232 -12.73 -9.25 -8.20
CA ASN A 232 -13.46 -8.46 -7.20
C ASN A 232 -13.70 -7.03 -7.70
N VAL A 233 -12.65 -6.39 -8.22
CA VAL A 233 -12.72 -5.07 -8.85
C VAL A 233 -13.74 -5.04 -10.00
N ALA A 234 -13.61 -5.94 -10.97
CA ALA A 234 -14.49 -5.99 -12.14
C ALA A 234 -15.95 -6.31 -11.76
N TYR A 235 -16.16 -7.16 -10.76
CA TYR A 235 -17.47 -7.48 -10.21
C TYR A 235 -18.12 -6.27 -9.53
N ARG A 236 -17.36 -5.49 -8.74
CA ARG A 236 -17.83 -4.22 -8.14
C ARG A 236 -18.24 -3.22 -9.23
N LYS A 237 -17.42 -3.05 -10.27
CA LYS A 237 -17.76 -2.22 -11.45
C LYS A 237 -19.05 -2.67 -12.12
N SER A 238 -19.19 -3.97 -12.36
CA SER A 238 -20.40 -4.55 -12.95
C SER A 238 -21.63 -4.28 -12.11
N ARG A 239 -21.56 -4.48 -10.78
CA ARG A 239 -22.67 -4.19 -9.87
C ARG A 239 -23.06 -2.71 -9.88
N HIS A 240 -22.07 -1.82 -9.87
CA HIS A 240 -22.33 -0.38 -9.93
C HIS A 240 -22.99 0.04 -11.24
N LYS A 241 -22.54 -0.52 -12.37
CA LYS A 241 -23.14 -0.30 -13.71
C LYS A 241 -24.56 -0.88 -13.86
N ASN A 242 -25.03 -1.69 -12.92
CA ASN A 242 -26.40 -2.20 -12.89
C ASN A 242 -27.30 -1.41 -11.92
N LEU A 243 -26.78 -0.37 -11.26
CA LEU A 243 -27.60 0.57 -10.51
C LEU A 243 -28.25 1.54 -11.49
N ASP A 244 -29.49 1.93 -11.20
CA ASP A 244 -30.17 3.00 -11.92
C ASP A 244 -29.60 4.35 -11.44
N GLY A 245 -29.05 5.12 -12.38
CA GLY A 245 -28.54 6.47 -12.15
C GLY A 245 -29.48 7.55 -12.66
N CYS A 246 -29.00 8.79 -12.63
CA CYS A 246 -29.67 9.96 -13.21
C CYS A 246 -28.90 10.40 -14.46
N ILE A 247 -29.62 10.72 -15.54
CA ILE A 247 -29.01 11.30 -16.74
C ILE A 247 -28.83 12.79 -16.54
N HIS A 248 -27.59 13.26 -16.54
CA HIS A 248 -27.25 14.68 -16.50
C HIS A 248 -26.80 15.17 -17.88
N ALA A 249 -27.75 15.41 -18.78
CA ALA A 249 -27.47 16.05 -20.06
C ALA A 249 -27.62 17.58 -19.92
N GLY A 250 -26.49 18.29 -19.87
CA GLY A 250 -26.46 19.76 -19.84
C GLY A 250 -26.57 20.34 -21.26
N SER A 251 -27.31 21.45 -21.42
CA SER A 251 -27.35 22.19 -22.70
C SER A 251 -26.16 23.16 -22.89
N GLY A 252 -25.25 23.22 -21.92
CA GLY A 252 -24.08 24.11 -21.92
C GLY A 252 -24.41 25.56 -21.53
N LYS A 253 -25.62 25.85 -21.05
CA LYS A 253 -26.05 27.22 -20.72
C LYS A 253 -25.33 27.80 -19.51
N LEU A 254 -24.91 26.96 -18.56
CA LEU A 254 -24.16 27.39 -17.38
C LEU A 254 -22.65 27.26 -17.60
N ILE A 255 -22.24 26.19 -18.29
CA ILE A 255 -20.82 25.87 -18.50
C ILE A 255 -20.15 26.86 -19.47
N ASN A 256 -20.77 27.18 -20.61
CA ASN A 256 -20.12 28.07 -21.59
C ASN A 256 -19.86 29.48 -21.02
N PRO A 257 -20.83 30.16 -20.38
CA PRO A 257 -20.56 31.46 -19.75
C PRO A 257 -19.54 31.37 -18.61
N PHE A 258 -19.52 30.26 -17.87
CA PHE A 258 -18.50 30.04 -16.84
C PHE A 258 -17.10 29.99 -17.45
N LEU A 259 -16.90 29.17 -18.48
CA LEU A 259 -15.62 29.03 -19.17
C LEU A 259 -15.16 30.36 -19.79
N ASP A 260 -16.08 31.10 -20.42
CA ASP A 260 -15.81 32.42 -21.00
C ASP A 260 -15.44 33.48 -19.95
N SER A 261 -15.90 33.31 -18.70
CA SER A 261 -15.59 34.23 -17.59
C SER A 261 -14.19 34.03 -16.98
N LEU A 262 -13.53 32.91 -17.29
CA LEU A 262 -12.24 32.59 -16.71
C LEU A 262 -11.13 33.45 -17.34
N PRO A 263 -10.18 33.98 -16.54
CA PRO A 263 -9.06 34.76 -17.05
C PRO A 263 -7.98 33.90 -17.74
N PHE A 264 -8.25 32.60 -17.94
CA PHE A 264 -7.34 31.63 -18.53
C PHE A 264 -8.13 30.56 -19.30
N SER A 265 -7.47 29.89 -20.25
CA SER A 265 -8.03 28.73 -20.94
C SER A 265 -7.69 27.43 -20.20
N LEU A 266 -8.56 26.43 -20.34
CA LEU A 266 -8.27 25.08 -19.84
C LEU A 266 -7.05 24.49 -20.57
N THR A 267 -6.31 23.63 -19.87
CA THR A 267 -5.28 22.80 -20.51
C THR A 267 -5.91 21.66 -21.30
N GLY A 268 -5.16 21.02 -22.20
CA GLY A 268 -5.66 19.86 -22.97
C GLY A 268 -6.07 18.71 -22.05
N ALA A 269 -5.31 18.47 -20.99
CA ALA A 269 -5.63 17.46 -19.98
C ALA A 269 -6.91 17.81 -19.18
N GLN A 270 -7.12 19.09 -18.84
CA GLN A 270 -8.33 19.53 -18.14
C GLN A 270 -9.57 19.37 -19.02
N SER A 271 -9.52 19.83 -20.28
CA SER A 271 -10.63 19.68 -21.23
C SER A 271 -10.99 18.21 -21.45
N ARG A 272 -9.98 17.35 -21.67
CA ARG A 272 -10.18 15.90 -21.79
C ARG A 272 -10.85 15.30 -20.55
N CYS A 273 -10.44 15.68 -19.33
CA CYS A 273 -11.07 15.18 -18.11
C CYS A 273 -12.51 15.69 -17.95
N VAL A 274 -12.80 16.92 -18.37
CA VAL A 274 -14.17 17.46 -18.37
C VAL A 274 -15.04 16.65 -19.35
N ASP A 275 -14.57 16.41 -20.57
CA ASP A 275 -15.31 15.64 -21.58
C ASP A 275 -15.57 14.19 -21.11
N GLU A 276 -14.56 13.53 -20.53
CA GLU A 276 -14.69 12.19 -19.95
C GLU A 276 -15.74 12.13 -18.84
N ILE A 277 -15.78 13.13 -17.95
CA ILE A 277 -16.77 13.22 -16.86
C ILE A 277 -18.15 13.51 -17.43
N HIS A 278 -18.26 14.46 -18.36
CA HIS A 278 -19.53 14.84 -18.96
C HIS A 278 -20.18 13.67 -19.70
N GLN A 279 -19.38 12.90 -20.45
CA GLN A 279 -19.84 11.70 -21.14
C GLN A 279 -20.36 10.64 -20.18
N ASP A 280 -19.70 10.43 -19.05
CA ASP A 280 -20.17 9.45 -18.04
C ASP A 280 -21.46 9.93 -17.36
N MET A 281 -21.57 11.24 -17.05
CA MET A 281 -22.75 11.83 -16.43
C MET A 281 -23.98 11.85 -17.36
N GLU A 282 -23.79 11.74 -18.68
CA GLU A 282 -24.86 11.58 -19.66
C GLU A 282 -25.36 10.12 -19.80
N ASP A 283 -24.64 9.14 -19.26
CA ASP A 283 -25.06 7.75 -19.25
C ASP A 283 -26.20 7.55 -18.22
N PRO A 284 -27.22 6.72 -18.48
CA PRO A 284 -28.24 6.36 -17.50
C PRO A 284 -27.70 5.63 -16.25
N LYS A 285 -26.43 5.23 -16.24
CA LYS A 285 -25.77 4.59 -15.10
C LYS A 285 -24.98 5.61 -14.29
N PRO A 286 -24.91 5.45 -12.96
CA PRO A 286 -24.14 6.37 -12.13
C PRO A 286 -22.64 6.35 -12.50
N MET A 287 -22.07 7.54 -12.65
CA MET A 287 -20.63 7.74 -12.76
C MET A 287 -19.96 7.39 -11.43
N ASN A 288 -18.82 6.68 -11.50
CA ASN A 288 -17.97 6.43 -10.34
C ASN A 288 -16.51 6.60 -10.74
N ARG A 289 -15.98 7.81 -10.56
CA ARG A 289 -14.72 8.24 -11.18
C ARG A 289 -13.76 8.85 -10.18
N ILE A 290 -12.46 8.61 -10.36
CA ILE A 290 -11.37 9.29 -9.68
C ILE A 290 -10.67 10.26 -10.63
N LEU A 291 -10.64 11.52 -10.25
CA LEU A 291 -9.87 12.58 -10.88
C LEU A 291 -8.53 12.72 -10.17
N GLN A 292 -7.48 12.28 -10.84
CA GLN A 292 -6.11 12.38 -10.38
C GLN A 292 -5.41 13.56 -11.04
N GLY A 293 -4.58 14.26 -10.28
CA GLY A 293 -3.73 15.31 -10.83
C GLY A 293 -2.85 15.89 -9.75
N ASP A 294 -1.75 16.50 -10.15
CA ASP A 294 -0.82 17.12 -9.22
C ASP A 294 -1.48 18.28 -8.42
N VAL A 295 -0.87 18.68 -7.31
CA VAL A 295 -1.29 19.86 -6.53
C VAL A 295 -1.26 21.09 -7.44
N GLY A 296 -2.41 21.74 -7.59
CA GLY A 296 -2.57 22.92 -8.44
C GLY A 296 -2.81 22.62 -9.93
N SER A 297 -3.05 21.36 -10.32
CA SER A 297 -3.41 20.99 -11.70
C SER A 297 -4.82 21.45 -12.15
N GLY A 298 -5.59 22.09 -11.26
CA GLY A 298 -6.95 22.56 -11.56
C GLY A 298 -8.05 21.52 -11.35
N LYS A 299 -7.86 20.51 -10.48
CA LYS A 299 -8.91 19.52 -10.15
C LYS A 299 -10.25 20.16 -9.74
N THR A 300 -10.21 21.21 -8.93
CA THR A 300 -11.40 21.95 -8.49
C THR A 300 -12.16 22.56 -9.67
N LEU A 301 -11.48 23.03 -10.72
CA LEU A 301 -12.11 23.55 -11.92
C LEU A 301 -12.92 22.47 -12.64
N VAL A 302 -12.30 21.30 -12.84
CA VAL A 302 -12.95 20.13 -13.46
C VAL A 302 -14.18 19.69 -12.65
N ALA A 303 -14.06 19.65 -11.32
CA ALA A 303 -15.20 19.35 -10.44
C ALA A 303 -16.33 20.39 -10.54
N VAL A 304 -16.00 21.67 -10.72
CA VAL A 304 -17.01 22.72 -10.92
C VAL A 304 -17.75 22.54 -12.25
N CYS A 305 -17.06 22.14 -13.33
CA CYS A 305 -17.73 21.79 -14.59
C CYS A 305 -18.73 20.63 -14.43
N ALA A 306 -18.41 19.62 -13.61
CA ALA A 306 -19.32 18.52 -13.28
C ALA A 306 -20.52 19.01 -12.44
N ILE A 307 -20.27 19.87 -11.44
CA ILE A 307 -21.33 20.48 -10.63
C ILE A 307 -22.30 21.27 -11.52
N LEU A 308 -21.79 22.09 -12.43
CA LEU A 308 -22.62 22.88 -13.35
C LEU A 308 -23.51 22.02 -14.23
N GLN A 309 -23.01 20.88 -14.73
CA GLN A 309 -23.81 19.93 -15.51
C GLN A 309 -24.95 19.33 -14.67
N ALA A 310 -24.66 18.88 -13.45
CA ALA A 310 -25.70 18.36 -12.55
C ALA A 310 -26.78 19.40 -12.25
N ILE A 311 -26.38 20.66 -11.97
CA ILE A 311 -27.32 21.77 -11.74
C ILE A 311 -28.17 22.07 -12.98
N GLU A 312 -27.57 22.03 -14.17
CA GLU A 312 -28.27 22.28 -15.42
C GLU A 312 -29.30 21.19 -15.74
N SER A 313 -29.07 19.95 -15.27
CA SER A 313 -29.98 18.81 -15.36
C SER A 313 -30.91 18.65 -14.15
N ASP A 314 -31.19 19.76 -13.49
CA ASP A 314 -32.10 19.88 -12.35
C ASP A 314 -31.75 19.10 -11.07
N SER A 315 -30.51 18.65 -10.95
CA SER A 315 -30.03 17.91 -9.78
C SER A 315 -29.19 18.78 -8.85
N ASN A 316 -29.17 18.44 -7.57
CA ASN A 316 -28.34 19.08 -6.56
C ASN A 316 -26.96 18.41 -6.47
N ALA A 317 -25.94 19.19 -6.11
CA ALA A 317 -24.57 18.71 -6.00
C ALA A 317 -23.98 18.96 -4.60
N VAL A 318 -23.18 18.02 -4.11
CA VAL A 318 -22.47 18.10 -2.83
C VAL A 318 -20.97 18.04 -3.06
N LEU A 319 -20.22 18.95 -2.44
CA LEU A 319 -18.77 18.90 -2.36
C LEU A 319 -18.34 18.65 -0.90
N MET A 320 -17.64 17.55 -0.69
CA MET A 320 -17.13 17.12 0.61
C MET A 320 -15.63 17.34 0.73
N ALA A 321 -15.21 17.92 1.85
CA ALA A 321 -13.80 18.13 2.20
C ALA A 321 -13.47 17.50 3.57
N PRO A 322 -12.22 17.06 3.80
CA PRO A 322 -11.82 16.35 5.02
C PRO A 322 -11.77 17.25 6.26
N THR A 323 -11.66 18.57 6.08
CA THR A 323 -11.54 19.54 7.18
C THR A 323 -12.42 20.76 6.92
N GLN A 324 -12.76 21.46 8.00
CA GLN A 324 -13.55 22.69 7.94
C GLN A 324 -12.88 23.77 7.08
N ILE A 325 -11.57 23.98 7.24
CA ILE A 325 -10.80 24.98 6.49
C ILE A 325 -10.90 24.71 4.99
N LEU A 326 -10.73 23.45 4.57
CA LEU A 326 -10.81 23.11 3.15
C LEU A 326 -12.24 23.27 2.62
N ALA A 327 -13.27 22.95 3.42
CA ALA A 327 -14.66 23.21 3.06
C ALA A 327 -14.95 24.72 2.90
N GLU A 328 -14.44 25.56 3.80
CA GLU A 328 -14.56 27.02 3.72
C GLU A 328 -13.81 27.60 2.51
N GLN A 329 -12.64 27.05 2.18
CA GLN A 329 -11.89 27.42 0.98
C GLN A 329 -12.67 27.08 -0.28
N HIS A 330 -13.17 25.84 -0.40
CA HIS A 330 -14.00 25.43 -1.54
C HIS A 330 -15.25 26.30 -1.64
N TYR A 331 -15.93 26.56 -0.52
CA TYR A 331 -17.07 27.49 -0.50
C TYR A 331 -16.71 28.86 -1.04
N SER A 332 -15.61 29.47 -0.58
CA SER A 332 -15.18 30.80 -1.06
C SER A 332 -14.86 30.81 -2.57
N VAL A 333 -14.20 29.77 -3.07
CA VAL A 333 -13.85 29.63 -4.50
C VAL A 333 -15.12 29.42 -5.34
N LEU A 334 -15.98 28.47 -4.95
CA LEU A 334 -17.23 28.17 -5.65
C LEU A 334 -18.17 29.38 -5.63
N SER A 335 -18.30 30.09 -4.50
CA SER A 335 -19.13 31.31 -4.42
C SER A 335 -18.68 32.39 -5.39
N ARG A 336 -17.36 32.57 -5.58
CA ARG A 336 -16.84 33.54 -6.55
C ARG A 336 -17.25 33.19 -7.99
N TRP A 337 -17.32 31.90 -8.32
CA TRP A 337 -17.59 31.43 -9.68
C TRP A 337 -19.08 31.22 -9.97
N LEU A 338 -19.84 30.70 -9.02
CA LEU A 338 -21.22 30.25 -9.22
C LEU A 338 -22.27 31.32 -8.89
N THR A 339 -21.99 32.22 -7.93
CA THR A 339 -22.94 33.30 -7.59
C THR A 339 -23.21 34.26 -8.77
N PRO A 340 -22.22 34.64 -9.62
CA PRO A 340 -22.47 35.41 -10.83
C PRO A 340 -23.39 34.71 -11.84
N LEU A 341 -23.48 33.39 -11.80
CA LEU A 341 -24.36 32.58 -12.65
C LEU A 341 -25.77 32.40 -12.05
N GLY A 342 -26.05 33.03 -10.90
CA GLY A 342 -27.33 32.92 -10.20
C GLY A 342 -27.51 31.62 -9.42
N ILE A 343 -26.41 30.93 -9.07
CA ILE A 343 -26.45 29.66 -8.34
C ILE A 343 -26.13 29.91 -6.86
N ASP A 344 -27.08 29.55 -6.01
CA ASP A 344 -26.96 29.61 -4.55
C ASP A 344 -26.10 28.45 -4.02
N ILE A 345 -25.20 28.75 -3.09
CA ILE A 345 -24.30 27.78 -2.45
C ILE A 345 -24.43 27.87 -0.93
N ALA A 346 -24.46 26.73 -0.25
CA ALA A 346 -24.47 26.64 1.21
C ALA A 346 -23.21 25.96 1.77
N LEU A 347 -22.80 26.36 2.98
CA LEU A 347 -21.67 25.77 3.71
C LEU A 347 -22.16 25.09 5.00
N PHE A 348 -21.82 23.82 5.17
CA PHE A 348 -22.15 22.99 6.33
C PHE A 348 -20.90 22.47 7.05
N THR A 349 -20.63 23.01 8.23
CA THR A 349 -19.49 22.65 9.08
C THR A 349 -19.97 22.37 10.51
N SER A 350 -19.22 21.54 11.24
CA SER A 350 -19.57 21.05 12.59
C SER A 350 -19.69 22.15 13.66
N LYS A 351 -19.20 23.37 13.41
CA LYS A 351 -19.30 24.52 14.32
C LYS A 351 -20.60 25.34 14.19
N LYS A 352 -21.33 25.27 13.07
CA LYS A 352 -22.63 25.97 12.92
C LYS A 352 -23.81 25.15 13.48
N LYS A 353 -23.72 24.74 14.74
CA LYS A 353 -24.83 24.13 15.49
C LYS A 353 -25.87 25.14 16.01
N THR A 354 -25.62 26.44 15.89
CA THR A 354 -26.52 27.50 16.36
C THR A 354 -27.24 28.19 15.21
N ALA A 355 -28.15 27.45 14.56
CA ALA A 355 -29.37 27.97 13.94
C ALA A 355 -30.27 26.78 13.55
N THR A 356 -31.12 26.33 14.48
CA THR A 356 -32.33 25.51 14.22
C THR A 356 -32.14 24.25 13.35
N GLU A 357 -31.89 23.12 14.02
CA GLU A 357 -31.69 21.76 13.47
C GLU A 357 -32.86 21.15 12.66
N SER A 358 -33.94 21.87 12.38
CA SER A 358 -35.08 21.35 11.61
C SER A 358 -35.52 22.22 10.43
N THR A 359 -34.83 23.32 10.11
CA THR A 359 -35.30 24.26 9.07
C THR A 359 -34.25 24.72 8.07
N LEU A 360 -33.01 24.22 8.09
CA LEU A 360 -31.98 24.65 7.13
C LEU A 360 -32.15 24.00 5.76
N PHE A 361 -32.31 22.67 5.66
CA PHE A 361 -32.53 22.03 4.35
C PHE A 361 -33.87 22.39 3.70
N ASP A 362 -34.91 22.70 4.50
CA ASP A 362 -36.21 23.19 3.98
C ASP A 362 -36.22 24.70 3.64
N ARG A 363 -35.20 25.48 4.06
CA ARG A 363 -35.07 26.91 3.74
C ARG A 363 -33.93 27.24 2.78
N VAL A 364 -33.03 26.30 2.54
CA VAL A 364 -31.89 26.49 1.66
C VAL A 364 -32.31 26.10 0.25
N SER A 365 -32.67 27.10 -0.56
CA SER A 365 -32.79 26.99 -2.02
C SER A 365 -31.46 26.68 -2.72
N ALA A 366 -30.37 26.49 -1.96
CA ALA A 366 -29.05 26.26 -2.52
C ALA A 366 -28.97 24.90 -3.20
N ARG A 367 -28.61 24.93 -4.47
CA ARG A 367 -28.46 23.73 -5.30
C ARG A 367 -27.09 23.07 -5.13
N VAL A 368 -26.14 23.81 -4.55
CA VAL A 368 -24.78 23.35 -4.27
C VAL A 368 -24.48 23.44 -2.77
N ILE A 369 -24.04 22.33 -2.19
CA ILE A 369 -23.72 22.21 -0.77
C ILE A 369 -22.26 21.86 -0.59
N VAL A 370 -21.52 22.68 0.16
CA VAL A 370 -20.13 22.41 0.54
C VAL A 370 -20.08 22.04 2.02
N GLY A 371 -19.35 20.99 2.40
CA GLY A 371 -19.22 20.66 3.81
C GLY A 371 -18.20 19.57 4.13
N THR A 372 -18.19 19.21 5.41
CA THR A 372 -17.31 18.16 5.94
C THR A 372 -18.04 16.82 6.00
N HIS A 373 -17.35 15.79 6.50
CA HIS A 373 -17.90 14.47 6.79
C HIS A 373 -19.19 14.47 7.64
N ALA A 374 -19.47 15.58 8.33
CA ALA A 374 -20.73 15.79 9.05
C ALA A 374 -21.97 15.65 8.14
N LEU A 375 -21.85 15.93 6.84
CA LEU A 375 -22.93 15.76 5.86
C LEU A 375 -23.41 14.30 5.74
N LEU A 376 -22.55 13.32 6.05
CA LEU A 376 -22.89 11.89 5.99
C LEU A 376 -23.77 11.41 7.15
N TYR A 377 -23.73 12.13 8.27
CA TYR A 377 -24.40 11.73 9.51
C TYR A 377 -25.68 12.53 9.78
N GLN A 378 -26.01 13.51 8.93
CA GLN A 378 -27.28 14.22 9.04
C GLN A 378 -28.42 13.40 8.43
N SER A 379 -29.54 13.36 9.16
CA SER A 379 -30.75 12.61 8.86
C SER A 379 -31.67 13.31 7.84
N SER A 380 -31.39 14.55 7.46
CA SER A 380 -32.15 15.28 6.45
C SER A 380 -31.76 14.81 5.04
N GLU A 381 -32.74 14.31 4.29
CA GLU A 381 -32.56 13.93 2.89
C GLU A 381 -32.30 15.19 2.04
N ILE A 382 -31.16 15.21 1.35
CA ILE A 382 -30.93 16.18 0.27
C ILE A 382 -31.80 15.71 -0.89
N LYS A 383 -32.83 16.49 -1.24
CA LYS A 383 -33.69 16.18 -2.37
C LYS A 383 -32.89 16.24 -3.67
N ASP A 384 -33.19 15.34 -4.61
CA ASP A 384 -32.65 15.34 -5.97
C ASP A 384 -31.12 15.42 -6.04
N LEU A 385 -30.43 14.72 -5.12
CA LEU A 385 -28.96 14.64 -5.14
C LEU A 385 -28.48 13.87 -6.36
N GLY A 386 -27.86 14.56 -7.32
CA GLY A 386 -27.35 13.97 -8.56
C GLY A 386 -25.84 13.76 -8.58
N LEU A 387 -25.07 14.60 -7.87
CA LEU A 387 -23.60 14.52 -7.87
C LEU A 387 -23.00 14.68 -6.47
N VAL A 388 -22.02 13.83 -6.16
CA VAL A 388 -21.17 13.91 -4.96
C VAL A 388 -19.71 14.02 -5.38
N VAL A 389 -19.09 15.14 -5.03
CA VAL A 389 -17.65 15.38 -5.17
C VAL A 389 -16.96 15.17 -3.83
N ILE A 390 -15.92 14.34 -3.78
CA ILE A 390 -15.14 14.06 -2.57
C ILE A 390 -13.69 14.50 -2.80
N ASP A 391 -13.19 15.45 -2.02
CA ASP A 391 -11.78 15.90 -2.08
C ASP A 391 -10.91 15.20 -1.03
N GLU A 392 -9.67 14.86 -1.40
CA GLU A 392 -8.66 14.21 -0.54
C GLU A 392 -9.16 12.92 0.13
N GLN A 393 -9.49 11.92 -0.69
CA GLN A 393 -10.14 10.66 -0.32
C GLN A 393 -9.45 9.87 0.81
N HIS A 394 -8.13 9.97 1.01
CA HIS A 394 -7.37 9.09 1.91
C HIS A 394 -7.76 9.18 3.39
N LYS A 395 -8.67 10.08 3.76
CA LYS A 395 -9.24 10.18 5.12
C LYS A 395 -10.67 9.64 5.24
N PHE A 396 -11.24 9.10 4.16
CA PHE A 396 -12.63 8.66 4.08
C PHE A 396 -12.72 7.13 3.88
N GLY A 397 -13.44 6.44 4.76
CA GLY A 397 -13.62 4.99 4.70
C GLY A 397 -14.52 4.53 3.55
N VAL A 398 -14.28 3.32 3.02
CA VAL A 398 -15.06 2.73 1.92
C VAL A 398 -16.54 2.57 2.27
N SER A 399 -16.84 2.16 3.51
CA SER A 399 -18.20 1.95 4.04
C SER A 399 -19.01 3.26 4.19
N GLN A 400 -18.34 4.39 4.36
CA GLN A 400 -18.97 5.70 4.49
C GLN A 400 -19.50 6.21 3.14
N ARG A 401 -18.84 5.85 2.02
CA ARG A 401 -19.28 6.18 0.65
C ARG A 401 -20.58 5.47 0.27
N GLN A 402 -20.71 4.18 0.62
CA GLN A 402 -21.91 3.40 0.31
C GLN A 402 -23.19 3.96 0.95
N LYS A 403 -23.10 4.69 2.07
CA LYS A 403 -24.26 5.31 2.74
C LYS A 403 -24.84 6.52 1.98
N LEU A 404 -24.06 7.16 1.11
CA LEU A 404 -24.55 8.18 0.18
C LEU A 404 -25.14 7.57 -1.09
N ILE A 405 -24.51 6.51 -1.58
CA ILE A 405 -24.86 5.86 -2.85
C ILE A 405 -26.20 5.12 -2.75
N ASN A 406 -26.56 4.61 -1.56
CA ASN A 406 -27.77 3.81 -1.35
C ASN A 406 -29.06 4.62 -1.07
N ARG A 407 -29.19 5.84 -1.59
CA ARG A 407 -30.34 6.73 -1.33
C ARG A 407 -31.15 6.99 -2.61
N GLY A 408 -32.12 6.12 -2.92
CA GLY A 408 -32.97 6.29 -4.11
C GLY A 408 -32.24 5.95 -5.42
N PHE A 409 -32.20 6.88 -6.37
CA PHE A 409 -31.30 6.80 -7.54
C PHE A 409 -29.85 6.98 -7.06
N ALA A 410 -28.93 6.18 -7.62
CA ALA A 410 -27.52 6.31 -7.26
C ALA A 410 -26.97 7.62 -7.84
N PRO A 411 -26.45 8.55 -7.02
CA PRO A 411 -25.83 9.77 -7.53
C PRO A 411 -24.50 9.46 -8.21
N ASP A 412 -24.09 10.33 -9.11
CA ASP A 412 -22.76 10.35 -9.67
C ASP A 412 -21.73 10.65 -8.58
N VAL A 413 -20.60 9.96 -8.59
CA VAL A 413 -19.53 10.10 -7.61
C VAL A 413 -18.23 10.47 -8.32
N LEU A 414 -17.71 11.66 -7.99
CA LEU A 414 -16.41 12.15 -8.42
C LEU A 414 -15.47 12.28 -7.24
N VAL A 415 -14.38 11.53 -7.25
CA VAL A 415 -13.37 11.58 -6.19
C VAL A 415 -12.12 12.27 -6.68
N MET A 416 -11.57 13.21 -5.91
CA MET A 416 -10.35 13.94 -6.24
C MET A 416 -9.22 13.52 -5.31
N THR A 417 -8.03 13.31 -5.88
CA THR A 417 -6.80 13.08 -5.10
C THR A 417 -5.68 14.00 -5.58
N ALA A 418 -4.97 14.62 -4.64
CA ALA A 418 -3.80 15.43 -4.97
C ALA A 418 -2.50 14.63 -5.04
N THR A 419 -2.47 13.41 -4.49
CA THR A 419 -1.36 12.48 -4.69
C THR A 419 -1.64 11.64 -5.91
N PRO A 420 -0.83 11.75 -6.97
CA PRO A 420 -0.86 10.78 -8.06
C PRO A 420 -0.63 9.39 -7.46
N ILE A 421 -1.55 8.47 -7.70
CA ILE A 421 -1.40 7.09 -7.26
C ILE A 421 -0.80 6.33 -8.44
N PRO A 422 0.23 5.49 -8.24
CA PRO A 422 0.77 4.66 -9.30
C PRO A 422 -0.35 3.94 -10.04
N ARG A 423 -0.29 3.91 -11.38
CA ARG A 423 -1.38 3.35 -12.21
C ARG A 423 -1.70 1.90 -11.82
N THR A 424 -0.68 1.10 -11.51
CA THR A 424 -0.83 -0.29 -11.04
C THR A 424 -1.58 -0.41 -9.71
N LEU A 425 -1.38 0.52 -8.77
CA LEU A 425 -2.14 0.58 -7.51
C LEU A 425 -3.56 1.11 -7.71
N THR A 426 -3.74 2.11 -8.57
CA THR A 426 -5.07 2.65 -8.89
C THR A 426 -5.95 1.55 -9.47
N LEU A 427 -5.43 0.72 -10.38
CA LEU A 427 -6.17 -0.37 -11.03
C LEU A 427 -6.49 -1.56 -10.11
N THR A 428 -5.87 -1.67 -8.94
CA THR A 428 -6.04 -2.80 -8.02
C THR A 428 -6.83 -2.44 -6.78
N VAL A 429 -6.53 -1.30 -6.14
CA VAL A 429 -7.20 -0.83 -4.91
C VAL A 429 -8.43 0.00 -5.20
N TYR A 430 -8.32 0.90 -6.16
CA TYR A 430 -9.37 1.83 -6.57
C TYR A 430 -9.97 1.42 -7.91
N GLY A 431 -9.75 0.17 -8.31
CA GLY A 431 -10.06 -0.31 -9.65
C GLY A 431 -11.55 -0.34 -9.95
N ASP A 432 -12.42 -0.16 -8.93
CA ASP A 432 -13.87 0.04 -9.07
C ASP A 432 -14.23 1.44 -9.60
N LEU A 433 -13.28 2.38 -9.54
CA LEU A 433 -13.39 3.73 -10.11
C LEU A 433 -12.86 3.77 -11.54
N ASP A 434 -13.49 4.53 -12.42
CA ASP A 434 -12.89 4.95 -13.68
C ASP A 434 -11.92 6.12 -13.42
N VAL A 435 -10.85 6.25 -14.22
CA VAL A 435 -9.72 7.13 -13.88
C VAL A 435 -9.58 8.24 -14.92
N SER A 436 -9.71 9.48 -14.48
CA SER A 436 -9.28 10.67 -15.23
C SER A 436 -7.95 11.17 -14.67
N VAL A 437 -7.01 11.50 -15.56
CA VAL A 437 -5.69 11.99 -15.18
C VAL A 437 -5.44 13.36 -15.80
N ILE A 438 -5.20 14.37 -14.96
CA ILE A 438 -4.66 15.67 -15.35
C ILE A 438 -3.13 15.60 -15.28
N ASP A 439 -2.50 15.31 -16.42
CA ASP A 439 -1.06 15.20 -16.62
C ASP A 439 -0.38 16.51 -17.08
N GLU A 440 -1.14 17.59 -17.19
CA GLU A 440 -0.66 18.93 -17.54
C GLU A 440 -0.86 19.92 -16.39
N LEU A 441 0.08 20.86 -16.23
CA LEU A 441 -0.04 21.97 -15.30
C LEU A 441 -0.51 23.25 -16.04
N PRO A 442 -1.35 24.10 -15.41
CA PRO A 442 -1.76 25.38 -16.00
C PRO A 442 -0.57 26.31 -16.32
N SER A 443 -0.73 27.13 -17.36
CA SER A 443 0.23 28.19 -17.72
C SER A 443 0.27 29.29 -16.64
N GLY A 444 1.44 29.84 -16.37
CA GLY A 444 1.63 30.92 -15.37
C GLY A 444 2.15 30.47 -13.99
N ARG A 445 2.36 29.18 -13.76
CA ARG A 445 2.97 28.69 -12.51
C ARG A 445 4.46 29.00 -12.43
N GLY A 446 4.91 29.62 -11.34
CA GLY A 446 6.33 29.80 -11.05
C GLY A 446 7.09 28.46 -10.95
N LYS A 447 8.30 28.40 -11.53
CA LYS A 447 9.15 27.20 -11.43
C LYS A 447 9.59 26.98 -9.97
N ILE A 448 9.41 25.77 -9.46
CA ILE A 448 9.92 25.38 -8.14
C ILE A 448 11.30 24.75 -8.32
N LYS A 449 12.34 25.39 -7.77
CA LYS A 449 13.69 24.83 -7.72
C LYS A 449 13.86 24.09 -6.40
N THR A 450 14.11 22.79 -6.48
CA THR A 450 14.33 21.94 -5.29
C THR A 450 15.82 21.73 -5.08
N TYR A 451 16.29 21.84 -3.84
CA TYR A 451 17.70 21.67 -3.49
C TYR A 451 17.87 20.81 -2.24
N LEU A 452 18.77 19.83 -2.30
CA LEU A 452 19.19 19.06 -1.13
C LEU A 452 20.39 19.73 -0.45
N ARG A 453 20.30 20.02 0.86
CA ARG A 453 21.37 20.68 1.64
C ARG A 453 21.61 19.98 2.97
N ASP A 454 22.85 20.08 3.44
CA ASP A 454 23.23 19.66 4.80
C ASP A 454 22.87 20.78 5.78
N ALA A 455 22.00 20.46 6.75
CA ALA A 455 21.43 21.42 7.68
C ALA A 455 22.49 22.06 8.60
N LYS A 456 23.62 21.40 8.86
CA LYS A 456 24.67 21.93 9.73
C LYS A 456 25.63 22.83 8.95
N LYS A 457 25.96 22.47 7.71
CA LYS A 457 26.93 23.20 6.90
C LYS A 457 26.36 24.44 6.23
N HIS A 458 25.08 24.42 5.84
CA HIS A 458 24.48 25.47 5.00
C HIS A 458 23.42 26.30 5.72
N LEU A 459 23.36 26.24 7.07
CA LEU A 459 22.35 26.98 7.83
C LEU A 459 22.47 28.50 7.64
N ASP A 460 23.69 29.04 7.75
CA ASP A 460 23.94 30.48 7.63
C ASP A 460 23.61 31.00 6.21
N GLU A 461 23.96 30.22 5.19
CA GLU A 461 23.60 30.52 3.79
C GLU A 461 22.07 30.53 3.60
N ALA A 462 21.36 29.56 4.18
CA ALA A 462 19.92 29.48 4.12
C ALA A 462 19.25 30.66 4.85
N ILE A 463 19.74 31.06 6.02
CA ILE A 463 19.22 32.23 6.74
C ILE A 463 19.38 33.51 5.90
N ASN A 464 20.56 33.72 5.31
CA ASN A 464 20.81 34.90 4.47
C ASN A 464 19.92 34.91 3.23
N PHE A 465 19.79 33.77 2.55
CA PHE A 465 18.90 33.64 1.40
C PHE A 465 17.45 33.94 1.76
N LEU A 466 16.97 33.39 2.87
CA LEU A 466 15.61 33.60 3.33
C LEU A 466 15.34 35.08 3.67
N ARG A 467 16.30 35.76 4.32
CA ARG A 467 16.19 37.21 4.58
C ARG A 467 16.04 38.00 3.29
N THR A 468 16.88 37.76 2.28
CA THR A 468 16.77 38.44 0.98
C THR A 468 15.40 38.25 0.34
N GLN A 469 14.84 37.03 0.42
CA GLN A 469 13.51 36.75 -0.12
C GLN A 469 12.40 37.50 0.63
N ILE A 470 12.49 37.56 1.96
CA ILE A 470 11.51 38.28 2.80
C ILE A 470 11.65 39.80 2.64
N ASP A 471 12.87 40.32 2.51
CA ASP A 471 13.14 41.75 2.23
C ASP A 471 12.55 42.19 0.89
N GLU A 472 12.45 41.27 -0.08
CA GLU A 472 11.75 41.46 -1.36
C GLU A 472 10.22 41.35 -1.25
N GLY A 473 9.67 41.25 -0.02
CA GLY A 473 8.24 41.21 0.26
C GLY A 473 7.61 39.81 0.17
N ARG A 474 8.41 38.75 0.10
CA ARG A 474 7.93 37.37 -0.03
C ARG A 474 7.77 36.69 1.32
N GLN A 475 7.09 35.55 1.32
CA GLN A 475 6.83 34.77 2.53
C GLN A 475 7.42 33.37 2.46
N ALA A 476 7.60 32.73 3.62
CA ALA A 476 8.24 31.44 3.70
C ALA A 476 7.61 30.46 4.70
N TYR A 477 7.72 29.18 4.36
CA TYR A 477 7.39 28.06 5.24
C TYR A 477 8.66 27.40 5.77
N ILE A 478 8.69 27.13 7.08
CA ILE A 478 9.81 26.44 7.75
C ILE A 478 9.23 25.24 8.50
N VAL A 479 9.45 24.04 7.98
CA VAL A 479 8.79 22.82 8.41
C VAL A 479 9.75 21.88 9.15
N TYR A 480 9.32 21.38 10.30
CA TYR A 480 10.02 20.38 11.11
C TYR A 480 9.15 19.12 11.28
N PRO A 481 9.73 17.91 11.29
CA PRO A 481 8.98 16.68 11.50
C PRO A 481 8.58 16.52 12.97
N LEU A 482 7.46 15.83 13.22
CA LEU A 482 7.12 15.29 14.53
C LEU A 482 7.89 13.96 14.74
N ILE A 483 8.26 13.61 15.98
CA ILE A 483 8.87 12.31 16.28
C ILE A 483 7.77 11.42 16.85
N GLU A 484 7.52 10.27 16.22
CA GLU A 484 6.35 9.43 16.53
C GLU A 484 6.35 8.82 17.95
N ASP A 485 7.48 8.85 18.67
CA ASP A 485 7.62 8.18 19.97
C ASP A 485 7.49 9.10 21.22
N SER A 486 7.35 10.43 21.07
CA SER A 486 7.25 11.30 22.27
C SER A 486 6.60 12.68 22.06
N ASP A 487 5.27 12.71 21.98
CA ASP A 487 4.45 13.94 21.85
C ASP A 487 4.79 15.07 22.85
N LYS A 488 5.42 14.80 24.00
CA LYS A 488 5.79 15.82 25.01
C LYS A 488 7.14 16.49 24.76
N LEU A 489 8.11 15.82 24.14
CA LEU A 489 9.47 16.36 23.92
C LEU A 489 9.59 17.13 22.58
N ASP A 490 8.71 16.83 21.63
CA ASP A 490 8.84 17.37 20.26
C ASP A 490 8.31 18.79 20.10
N VAL A 491 7.25 19.15 20.83
CA VAL A 491 6.72 20.52 20.82
C VAL A 491 7.76 21.49 21.39
N SER A 492 8.44 21.10 22.48
CA SER A 492 9.55 21.89 23.03
C SER A 492 10.73 22.05 22.07
N SER A 493 10.94 21.09 21.15
CA SER A 493 12.01 21.20 20.15
C SER A 493 11.67 22.21 19.06
N VAL A 494 10.42 22.25 18.58
CA VAL A 494 10.01 23.23 17.55
C VAL A 494 9.84 24.63 18.15
N GLU A 495 9.36 24.74 19.40
CA GLU A 495 9.34 26.00 20.15
C GLU A 495 10.75 26.58 20.33
N GLY A 496 11.73 25.75 20.67
CA GLY A 496 13.13 26.19 20.77
C GLY A 496 13.72 26.66 19.43
N GLU A 497 13.37 25.98 18.33
CA GLU A 497 13.77 26.42 16.99
C GLU A 497 13.05 27.72 16.57
N PHE A 498 11.79 27.90 16.95
CA PHE A 498 11.03 29.13 16.72
C PHE A 498 11.68 30.34 17.37
N GLU A 499 12.14 30.23 18.63
CA GLU A 499 12.89 31.30 19.30
C GLU A 499 14.17 31.70 18.55
N ASN A 500 14.85 30.73 17.93
CA ASN A 500 16.03 30.98 17.12
C ASN A 500 15.65 31.69 15.81
N TRP A 501 14.60 31.25 15.14
CA TRP A 501 14.12 31.89 13.90
C TRP A 501 13.67 33.33 14.10
N ILE A 502 13.05 33.67 15.23
CA ILE A 502 12.74 35.07 15.59
C ILE A 502 14.02 35.91 15.61
N LYS A 503 15.10 35.40 16.22
CA LYS A 503 16.40 36.10 16.28
C LYS A 503 17.02 36.19 14.88
N TYR A 504 16.92 35.13 14.09
CA TYR A 504 17.47 35.09 12.74
C TYR A 504 16.72 35.97 11.76
N LEU A 505 15.42 36.22 11.91
CA LEU A 505 14.65 36.97 10.90
C LEU A 505 14.28 38.39 11.31
N LYS A 506 14.72 38.86 12.49
CA LYS A 506 14.50 40.25 12.92
C LYS A 506 14.93 41.27 11.84
N PRO A 507 14.07 42.25 11.47
CA PRO A 507 12.82 42.68 12.12
C PRO A 507 11.52 42.01 11.64
N HIS A 508 11.59 40.97 10.81
CA HIS A 508 10.41 40.34 10.20
C HIS A 508 9.58 39.51 11.18
N ASN A 509 8.27 39.45 10.94
CA ASN A 509 7.33 38.73 11.79
C ASN A 509 7.38 37.23 11.51
N CYS A 510 7.50 36.44 12.57
CA CYS A 510 7.50 34.98 12.50
C CYS A 510 6.46 34.43 13.47
N GLU A 511 5.76 33.36 13.09
CA GLU A 511 4.85 32.64 13.99
C GLU A 511 5.00 31.12 13.90
N LEU A 512 4.57 30.45 14.97
CA LEU A 512 4.61 29.00 15.12
C LEU A 512 3.22 28.40 15.03
N ILE A 513 3.05 27.35 14.21
CA ILE A 513 1.84 26.54 14.14
C ILE A 513 2.15 25.05 14.36
N HIS A 514 1.42 24.40 15.27
CA HIS A 514 1.64 22.98 15.58
C HIS A 514 0.34 22.24 15.92
N GLY A 515 0.41 20.90 15.91
CA GLY A 515 -0.74 20.01 16.06
C GLY A 515 -1.59 20.27 17.31
N LYS A 516 -0.97 20.68 18.42
CA LYS A 516 -1.66 20.92 19.70
C LYS A 516 -2.45 22.23 19.81
N LEU A 517 -2.27 23.18 18.88
CA LEU A 517 -3.06 24.42 18.91
C LEU A 517 -4.53 24.11 18.66
N LYS A 518 -5.41 24.88 19.28
CA LYS A 518 -6.86 24.77 19.00
C LYS A 518 -7.12 25.14 17.54
N ALA A 519 -8.19 24.59 16.97
CA ALA A 519 -8.54 24.87 15.57
C ALA A 519 -8.66 26.38 15.32
N ASP A 520 -9.37 27.11 16.18
CA ASP A 520 -9.56 28.57 16.03
C ASP A 520 -8.24 29.37 16.07
N GLU A 521 -7.26 28.92 16.87
CA GLU A 521 -5.94 29.56 16.94
C GLU A 521 -5.13 29.31 15.66
N LYS A 522 -5.18 28.08 15.12
CA LYS A 522 -4.56 27.75 13.84
C LYS A 522 -5.14 28.58 12.71
N ASP A 523 -6.48 28.72 12.69
CA ASP A 523 -7.20 29.49 11.67
C ASP A 523 -6.74 30.96 11.68
N GLN A 524 -6.67 31.59 12.86
CA GLN A 524 -6.19 32.98 13.02
C GLN A 524 -4.73 33.20 12.59
N ILE A 525 -3.85 32.24 12.87
CA ILE A 525 -2.44 32.30 12.43
C ILE A 525 -2.36 32.21 10.91
N MET A 526 -3.11 31.28 10.31
CA MET A 526 -3.12 31.09 8.86
C MET A 526 -3.71 32.30 8.12
N ASP A 527 -4.73 32.94 8.66
CA ASP A 527 -5.31 34.16 8.07
C ASP A 527 -4.30 35.32 8.06
N ARG A 528 -3.58 35.52 9.17
CA ARG A 528 -2.51 36.54 9.28
C ARG A 528 -1.32 36.23 8.38
N PHE A 529 -0.99 34.95 8.20
CA PHE A 529 0.01 34.55 7.23
C PHE A 529 -0.49 34.83 5.81
N ARG A 530 -1.74 34.55 5.49
CA ARG A 530 -2.30 34.84 4.16
C ARG A 530 -2.36 36.34 3.84
N SER A 531 -2.65 37.19 4.82
CA SER A 531 -2.71 38.66 4.63
C SER A 531 -1.33 39.32 4.50
N GLY A 532 -0.24 38.58 4.73
CA GLY A 532 1.13 39.10 4.66
C GLY A 532 1.63 39.71 5.97
N GLU A 533 0.87 39.65 7.07
CA GLU A 533 1.30 40.14 8.38
C GLU A 533 2.46 39.31 8.97
N ILE A 534 2.51 38.02 8.61
CA ILE A 534 3.55 37.09 9.03
C ILE A 534 4.43 36.77 7.83
N SER A 535 5.74 37.02 7.94
CA SER A 535 6.69 36.79 6.86
C SER A 535 7.18 35.34 6.79
N ALA A 536 7.34 34.67 7.95
CA ALA A 536 7.76 33.28 8.02
C ALA A 536 6.90 32.46 8.99
N LEU A 537 6.37 31.33 8.51
CA LEU A 537 5.58 30.40 9.29
C LEU A 537 6.41 29.17 9.64
N ILE A 538 6.72 29.00 10.92
CA ILE A 538 7.38 27.82 11.47
C ILE A 538 6.31 26.80 11.81
N SER A 539 6.46 25.55 11.36
CA SER A 539 5.42 24.55 11.51
C SER A 539 5.92 23.12 11.63
N THR A 540 5.03 22.28 12.17
CA THR A 540 5.08 20.83 12.02
C THR A 540 4.37 20.37 10.73
N THR A 541 4.02 19.08 10.61
CA THR A 541 3.25 18.50 9.47
C THR A 541 1.84 19.08 9.30
N VAL A 542 1.39 20.01 10.15
CA VAL A 542 0.04 20.59 10.11
C VAL A 542 -0.26 21.37 8.81
N ILE A 543 0.76 21.91 8.12
CA ILE A 543 0.58 22.61 6.83
C ILE A 543 0.19 21.64 5.69
N GLU A 544 0.19 20.32 5.92
CA GLU A 544 -0.30 19.35 4.92
C GLU A 544 -1.74 19.66 4.45
N VAL A 545 -2.56 20.38 5.22
CA VAL A 545 -3.95 20.68 4.85
C VAL A 545 -4.19 22.16 4.49
N GLY A 546 -4.45 22.38 3.20
CA GLY A 546 -5.54 23.25 2.74
C GLY A 546 -5.42 24.77 2.84
N VAL A 547 -4.24 25.40 2.85
CA VAL A 547 -4.16 26.87 2.69
C VAL A 547 -3.27 27.24 1.51
N ASP A 548 -3.78 28.12 0.66
CA ASP A 548 -3.09 28.69 -0.50
C ASP A 548 -2.57 30.09 -0.15
N VAL A 549 -1.25 30.28 -0.22
CA VAL A 549 -0.58 31.56 -0.01
C VAL A 549 0.29 31.86 -1.24
N PRO A 550 -0.23 32.60 -2.24
CA PRO A 550 0.47 32.85 -3.50
C PRO A 550 1.83 33.54 -3.35
N ASN A 551 1.99 34.36 -2.30
CA ASN A 551 3.22 35.09 -2.00
C ASN A 551 4.27 34.25 -1.25
N ALA A 552 3.95 33.00 -0.88
CA ALA A 552 4.91 32.09 -0.27
C ALA A 552 5.82 31.48 -1.36
N SER A 553 7.06 31.95 -1.43
CA SER A 553 8.04 31.54 -2.44
C SER A 553 9.11 30.61 -1.90
N VAL A 554 9.35 30.54 -0.59
CA VAL A 554 10.41 29.73 0.01
C VAL A 554 9.83 28.68 0.94
N MET A 555 10.31 27.44 0.83
CA MET A 555 10.00 26.37 1.76
C MET A 555 11.27 25.68 2.22
N TYR A 556 11.51 25.67 3.53
CA TYR A 556 12.57 24.90 4.18
C TYR A 556 11.97 23.71 4.91
N ILE A 557 12.46 22.51 4.61
CA ILE A 557 12.03 21.29 5.29
C ILE A 557 13.23 20.71 6.03
N PHE A 558 13.23 20.83 7.35
CA PHE A 558 14.28 20.31 8.22
C PHE A 558 14.12 18.82 8.46
N ASN A 559 15.24 18.12 8.61
CA ASN A 559 15.29 16.66 8.75
C ASN A 559 14.41 15.95 7.69
N ALA A 560 14.51 16.39 6.43
CA ALA A 560 13.67 15.93 5.33
C ALA A 560 13.68 14.41 5.14
N GLU A 561 14.77 13.73 5.54
CA GLU A 561 14.89 12.27 5.53
C GLU A 561 13.80 11.53 6.33
N ARG A 562 13.16 12.21 7.29
CA ARG A 562 12.12 11.63 8.16
C ARG A 562 10.73 11.64 7.53
N PHE A 563 10.49 12.42 6.48
CA PHE A 563 9.18 12.52 5.83
C PHE A 563 9.04 11.49 4.71
N GLY A 564 7.82 11.05 4.42
CA GLY A 564 7.50 10.31 3.19
C GLY A 564 7.70 11.14 1.92
N LEU A 565 7.96 10.51 0.76
CA LEU A 565 8.07 11.31 -0.49
C LEU A 565 6.74 11.96 -0.86
N ALA A 566 5.62 11.26 -0.67
CA ALA A 566 4.30 11.83 -0.90
C ALA A 566 4.05 13.08 -0.04
N GLN A 567 4.42 13.04 1.25
CA GLN A 567 4.31 14.19 2.16
C GLN A 567 5.21 15.36 1.72
N LEU A 568 6.47 15.07 1.37
CA LEU A 568 7.39 16.09 0.87
C LEU A 568 6.89 16.74 -0.42
N HIS A 569 6.28 15.96 -1.32
CA HIS A 569 5.68 16.47 -2.55
C HIS A 569 4.46 17.35 -2.27
N GLN A 570 3.57 16.94 -1.36
CA GLN A 570 2.44 17.76 -0.93
C GLN A 570 2.88 19.08 -0.30
N LEU A 571 3.88 19.04 0.61
CA LEU A 571 4.47 20.23 1.22
C LEU A 571 5.06 21.14 0.14
N ARG A 572 5.89 20.59 -0.77
CA ARG A 572 6.45 21.34 -1.90
C ARG A 572 5.38 21.99 -2.76
N GLY A 573 4.23 21.34 -2.96
CA GLY A 573 3.08 21.88 -3.70
C GLY A 573 2.36 23.07 -3.03
N ARG A 574 2.72 23.43 -1.80
CA ARG A 574 2.21 24.62 -1.08
C ARG A 574 2.90 25.92 -1.48
N ILE A 575 4.02 25.85 -2.21
CA ILE A 575 4.71 27.01 -2.79
C ILE A 575 4.63 26.98 -4.33
N GLY A 576 5.06 28.06 -4.99
CA GLY A 576 5.05 28.15 -6.46
C GLY A 576 3.65 28.33 -7.03
N ARG A 577 2.82 29.12 -6.36
CA ARG A 577 1.45 29.47 -6.80
C ARG A 577 1.33 30.90 -7.35
N GLY A 578 2.34 31.74 -7.14
CA GLY A 578 2.47 33.05 -7.76
C GLY A 578 3.40 33.05 -8.98
N GLU A 579 3.63 34.24 -9.53
CA GLU A 579 4.50 34.48 -10.70
C GLU A 579 6.00 34.29 -10.38
N HIS A 580 6.37 34.38 -9.10
CA HIS A 580 7.76 34.32 -8.66
C HIS A 580 8.32 32.88 -8.67
N THR A 581 9.61 32.78 -9.02
CA THR A 581 10.35 31.52 -8.85
C THR A 581 10.36 31.14 -7.38
N SER A 582 9.97 29.89 -7.10
CA SER A 582 9.88 29.37 -5.74
C SER A 582 11.00 28.36 -5.46
N TYR A 583 11.36 28.22 -4.18
CA TYR A 583 12.52 27.47 -3.74
C TYR A 583 12.12 26.49 -2.64
N CYS A 584 12.31 25.20 -2.89
CA CYS A 584 12.14 24.15 -1.89
C CYS A 584 13.52 23.64 -1.46
N VAL A 585 13.90 23.82 -0.20
CA VAL A 585 15.20 23.38 0.33
C VAL A 585 14.99 22.27 1.36
N LEU A 586 15.48 21.09 1.02
CA LEU A 586 15.44 19.90 1.85
C LEU A 586 16.71 19.87 2.71
N MET A 587 16.57 20.18 3.99
CA MET A 587 17.66 20.26 4.96
C MET A 587 17.78 18.92 5.69
N THR A 588 18.96 18.28 5.61
CA THR A 588 19.18 16.92 6.16
C THR A 588 20.30 16.86 7.19
N LYS A 589 20.23 15.89 8.12
CA LYS A 589 21.29 15.62 9.12
C LYS A 589 21.83 14.20 8.95
N LYS A 590 22.86 14.04 8.10
CA LYS A 590 23.53 12.75 7.80
C LYS A 590 22.53 11.63 7.38
N PRO A 591 21.86 11.76 6.22
CA PRO A 591 20.93 10.73 5.74
C PRO A 591 21.65 9.42 5.40
N SER A 592 20.97 8.29 5.55
CA SER A 592 21.42 6.98 5.02
C SER A 592 21.50 7.00 3.49
N SER A 593 22.09 5.96 2.88
CA SER A 593 22.11 5.79 1.42
C SER A 593 20.71 5.89 0.82
N ASP A 594 19.77 5.15 1.41
CA ASP A 594 18.41 4.98 0.91
C ASP A 594 17.61 6.28 1.08
N ALA A 595 17.77 6.94 2.24
CA ALA A 595 17.15 8.24 2.48
C ALA A 595 17.67 9.32 1.53
N ARG A 596 18.95 9.26 1.15
CA ARG A 596 19.53 10.20 0.20
C ARG A 596 19.06 9.95 -1.23
N GLU A 597 18.97 8.69 -1.64
CA GLU A 597 18.42 8.31 -2.94
C GLU A 597 16.96 8.76 -3.08
N LYS A 598 16.16 8.49 -2.05
CA LYS A 598 14.79 8.98 -1.91
C LYS A 598 14.71 10.50 -2.14
N LEU A 599 15.45 11.31 -1.39
CA LEU A 599 15.39 12.77 -1.50
C LEU A 599 15.89 13.31 -2.85
N LYS A 600 16.82 12.61 -3.52
CA LYS A 600 17.27 12.97 -4.87
C LYS A 600 16.16 12.87 -5.91
N VAL A 601 15.22 11.93 -5.75
CA VAL A 601 14.06 11.83 -6.66
C VAL A 601 13.27 13.15 -6.66
N LEU A 602 13.06 13.74 -5.48
CA LEU A 602 12.34 15.00 -5.33
C LEU A 602 13.14 16.21 -5.84
N GLU A 603 14.47 16.15 -5.77
CA GLU A 603 15.37 17.17 -6.33
C GLU A 603 15.35 17.14 -7.87
N GLN A 604 15.28 15.96 -8.48
CA GLN A 604 15.39 15.76 -9.93
C GLN A 604 14.05 15.87 -10.66
N SER A 605 12.94 15.52 -10.02
CA SER A 605 11.61 15.53 -10.65
C SER A 605 10.64 16.44 -9.93
N SER A 606 9.91 17.24 -10.69
CA SER A 606 8.72 17.96 -10.24
C SER A 606 7.43 17.16 -10.45
N ASP A 607 7.46 16.09 -11.24
CA ASP A 607 6.29 15.30 -11.61
C ASP A 607 5.86 14.39 -10.45
N GLY A 608 4.64 14.63 -9.94
CA GLY A 608 4.05 13.85 -8.87
C GLY A 608 3.86 12.37 -9.19
N PHE A 609 3.66 11.97 -10.45
CA PHE A 609 3.54 10.57 -10.86
C PHE A 609 4.87 9.83 -10.72
N VAL A 610 5.96 10.46 -11.18
CA VAL A 610 7.33 9.92 -11.04
C VAL A 610 7.70 9.77 -9.56
N ILE A 611 7.31 10.74 -8.73
CA ILE A 611 7.57 10.70 -7.29
C ILE A 611 6.76 9.60 -6.61
N ALA A 612 5.50 9.41 -7.00
CA ALA A 612 4.65 8.36 -6.45
C ALA A 612 5.14 6.95 -6.80
N ASP A 613 5.58 6.73 -8.05
CA ASP A 613 6.18 5.47 -8.47
C ASP A 613 7.47 5.16 -7.69
N ALA A 614 8.29 6.19 -7.42
CA ALA A 614 9.49 6.03 -6.60
C ALA A 614 9.16 5.77 -5.13
N ASP A 615 8.17 6.45 -4.54
CA ASP A 615 7.74 6.22 -3.15
C ASP A 615 7.20 4.80 -2.98
N LEU A 616 6.42 4.31 -3.97
CA LEU A 616 5.92 2.94 -3.98
C LEU A 616 7.04 1.90 -4.02
N LYS A 617 8.08 2.11 -4.84
CA LYS A 617 9.25 1.22 -4.91
C LYS A 617 10.04 1.17 -3.60
N ILE A 618 10.10 2.29 -2.88
CA ILE A 618 10.89 2.41 -1.64
C ILE A 618 10.13 1.84 -0.44
N ARG A 619 8.83 2.15 -0.32
CA ARG A 619 7.99 1.75 0.83
C ARG A 619 7.31 0.39 0.66
N GLY A 620 7.08 -0.03 -0.59
CA GLY A 620 6.20 -1.14 -0.91
C GLY A 620 4.71 -0.74 -0.80
N PRO A 621 3.80 -1.53 -1.40
CA PRO A 621 2.38 -1.19 -1.50
C PRO A 621 1.62 -1.15 -0.16
N GLY A 622 2.01 -1.96 0.83
CA GLY A 622 1.26 -2.09 2.10
C GLY A 622 1.27 -0.84 2.99
N GLU A 623 2.32 -0.02 2.95
CA GLU A 623 2.41 1.19 3.80
C GLU A 623 1.61 2.38 3.22
N MET A 624 1.51 2.48 1.89
CA MET A 624 0.80 3.58 1.21
C MET A 624 -0.72 3.57 1.42
N LEU A 625 -1.28 2.40 1.71
CA LEU A 625 -2.73 2.19 1.78
C LEU A 625 -3.25 2.31 3.21
N GLY A 626 -2.35 2.47 4.18
CA GLY A 626 -2.65 2.50 5.61
C GLY A 626 -3.14 1.17 6.15
N LYS A 627 -3.16 1.04 7.47
CA LYS A 627 -3.63 -0.16 8.18
C LYS A 627 -5.10 -0.55 7.92
N ALA A 628 -5.87 0.31 7.23
CA ALA A 628 -7.31 0.17 7.00
C ALA A 628 -7.68 -0.33 5.59
N GLN A 629 -6.71 -0.52 4.68
CA GLN A 629 -6.94 -1.10 3.35
C GLN A 629 -6.07 -2.35 3.16
N SER A 630 -6.10 -3.24 4.15
CA SER A 630 -5.32 -4.48 4.23
C SER A 630 -5.66 -5.53 3.15
N GLY A 631 -6.54 -5.22 2.19
CA GLY A 631 -6.85 -6.12 1.06
C GLY A 631 -5.64 -6.43 0.19
N LEU A 632 -4.65 -5.51 0.10
CA LEU A 632 -3.39 -5.73 -0.61
C LEU A 632 -2.28 -6.40 0.23
N ASP A 633 -2.39 -6.42 1.56
CA ASP A 633 -1.51 -7.22 2.44
C ASP A 633 -1.79 -8.74 2.32
N GLY A 634 -2.80 -9.13 1.53
CA GLY A 634 -3.17 -10.52 1.28
C GLY A 634 -2.37 -11.24 0.19
N LEU A 635 -1.58 -10.54 -0.62
CA LEU A 635 -0.74 -11.17 -1.65
C LEU A 635 0.40 -11.96 -0.98
N LYS A 636 0.42 -13.29 -1.16
CA LYS A 636 1.46 -14.15 -0.57
C LYS A 636 2.60 -14.42 -1.56
N LEU A 637 2.32 -14.36 -2.86
CA LEU A 637 3.28 -14.70 -3.91
C LEU A 637 3.46 -13.58 -4.94
N GLY A 638 2.38 -12.88 -5.30
CA GLY A 638 2.41 -11.81 -6.29
C GLY A 638 3.03 -10.51 -5.74
N ASP A 639 3.83 -9.83 -6.57
CA ASP A 639 4.32 -8.48 -6.29
C ASP A 639 3.83 -7.53 -7.39
N LEU A 640 3.02 -6.55 -7.00
CA LEU A 640 2.40 -5.57 -7.90
C LEU A 640 3.40 -4.75 -8.73
N LEU A 641 4.62 -4.58 -8.24
CA LEU A 641 5.66 -3.80 -8.90
C LEU A 641 6.45 -4.63 -9.90
N SER A 642 6.85 -5.85 -9.54
CA SER A 642 7.62 -6.72 -10.43
C SER A 642 6.73 -7.43 -11.46
N ASP A 643 5.49 -7.74 -11.10
CA ASP A 643 4.64 -8.65 -11.85
C ASP A 643 3.57 -7.91 -12.68
N THR A 644 3.91 -6.74 -13.23
CA THR A 644 2.95 -5.89 -13.98
C THR A 644 2.32 -6.59 -15.18
N ASP A 645 3.00 -7.56 -15.79
CA ASP A 645 2.47 -8.37 -16.88
C ASP A 645 1.42 -9.37 -16.39
N LEU A 646 1.59 -9.94 -15.18
CA LEU A 646 0.58 -10.80 -14.55
C LEU A 646 -0.67 -10.02 -14.20
N VAL A 647 -0.53 -8.81 -13.66
CA VAL A 647 -1.66 -7.93 -13.35
C VAL A 647 -2.48 -7.63 -14.61
N ARG A 648 -1.81 -7.32 -15.73
CA ARG A 648 -2.48 -7.08 -17.02
C ARG A 648 -3.19 -8.32 -17.55
N MET A 649 -2.58 -9.50 -17.41
CA MET A 649 -3.20 -10.77 -17.79
C MET A 649 -4.44 -11.05 -16.93
N ALA A 650 -4.32 -10.96 -15.61
CA ALA A 650 -5.43 -11.10 -14.66
C ALA A 650 -6.59 -10.16 -14.98
N GLN A 651 -6.31 -8.89 -15.27
CA GLN A 651 -7.32 -7.91 -15.64
C GLN A 651 -8.08 -8.31 -16.90
N SER A 652 -7.36 -8.74 -17.94
CA SER A 652 -8.01 -9.18 -19.19
C SER A 652 -8.93 -10.39 -18.97
N MET A 653 -8.51 -11.34 -18.13
CA MET A 653 -9.27 -12.55 -17.80
C MET A 653 -10.51 -12.21 -16.96
N ALA A 654 -10.36 -11.34 -15.96
CA ALA A 654 -11.46 -10.89 -15.12
C ALA A 654 -12.52 -10.13 -15.93
N ALA A 655 -12.09 -9.22 -16.82
CA ALA A 655 -12.97 -8.48 -17.71
C ALA A 655 -13.75 -9.40 -18.66
N GLN A 656 -13.09 -10.39 -19.26
CA GLN A 656 -13.76 -11.39 -20.11
C GLN A 656 -14.82 -12.17 -19.32
N LEU A 657 -14.47 -12.64 -18.12
CA LEU A 657 -15.40 -13.43 -17.30
C LEU A 657 -16.63 -12.61 -16.86
N ILE A 658 -16.43 -11.35 -16.48
CA ILE A 658 -17.53 -10.45 -16.09
C ILE A 658 -18.38 -10.04 -17.29
N ASN A 659 -17.80 -9.84 -18.47
CA ASN A 659 -18.60 -9.58 -19.68
C ASN A 659 -19.52 -10.77 -20.02
N ASP A 660 -19.04 -12.00 -19.83
CA ASP A 660 -19.80 -13.22 -20.09
C ASP A 660 -20.83 -13.55 -18.99
N ASP A 661 -20.55 -13.19 -17.73
CA ASP A 661 -21.39 -13.46 -16.57
C ASP A 661 -21.33 -12.30 -15.55
N PRO A 662 -22.03 -11.17 -15.84
CA PRO A 662 -21.90 -9.91 -15.09
C PRO A 662 -22.18 -10.01 -13.59
N MET A 663 -22.97 -10.99 -13.19
CA MET A 663 -23.39 -11.21 -11.79
C MET A 663 -22.85 -12.52 -11.21
N LEU A 664 -21.94 -13.21 -11.90
CA LEU A 664 -21.36 -14.51 -11.49
C LEU A 664 -22.44 -15.56 -11.15
N LYS A 665 -23.53 -15.59 -11.92
CA LYS A 665 -24.70 -16.47 -11.66
C LYS A 665 -24.56 -17.86 -12.29
N LYS A 666 -23.63 -18.06 -13.24
CA LYS A 666 -23.43 -19.39 -13.86
C LYS A 666 -22.88 -20.36 -12.82
N SER A 667 -23.35 -21.62 -12.86
CA SER A 667 -22.96 -22.68 -11.90
C SER A 667 -21.44 -22.84 -11.77
N LYS A 668 -20.71 -22.73 -12.89
CA LYS A 668 -19.25 -22.82 -12.96
C LYS A 668 -18.49 -21.66 -12.31
N ASN A 669 -19.15 -20.52 -12.04
CA ASN A 669 -18.52 -19.31 -11.50
C ASN A 669 -18.94 -19.03 -10.04
N LYS A 670 -19.88 -19.82 -9.49
CA LYS A 670 -20.47 -19.56 -8.18
C LYS A 670 -19.44 -19.62 -7.04
N HIS A 671 -18.44 -20.49 -7.15
CA HIS A 671 -17.34 -20.57 -6.16
C HIS A 671 -16.46 -19.32 -6.17
N LEU A 672 -16.33 -18.62 -7.31
CA LEU A 672 -15.60 -17.36 -7.40
C LEU A 672 -16.32 -16.24 -6.64
N LEU A 673 -17.65 -16.24 -6.67
CA LEU A 673 -18.46 -15.28 -5.89
C LEU A 673 -18.20 -15.45 -4.38
N GLU A 674 -18.19 -16.68 -3.88
CA GLU A 674 -17.87 -16.97 -2.47
C GLU A 674 -16.45 -16.50 -2.10
N LEU A 675 -15.47 -16.63 -3.00
CA LEU A 675 -14.11 -16.13 -2.78
C LEU A 675 -14.06 -14.60 -2.69
N ILE A 676 -14.81 -13.90 -3.55
CA ILE A 676 -14.88 -12.43 -3.57
C ILE A 676 -15.63 -11.89 -2.35
N ASP A 677 -16.73 -12.52 -1.95
CA ASP A 677 -17.50 -12.11 -0.77
C ASP A 677 -16.69 -12.24 0.52
N ASN A 678 -15.87 -13.30 0.63
CA ASN A 678 -14.95 -13.46 1.75
C ASN A 678 -13.83 -12.39 1.79
N LEU A 679 -13.40 -11.89 0.62
CA LEU A 679 -12.47 -10.76 0.54
C LEU A 679 -13.14 -9.44 0.96
N GLY A 680 -14.40 -9.23 0.54
CA GLY A 680 -15.18 -8.04 0.91
C GLY A 680 -15.47 -7.94 2.41
N GLN A 681 -15.78 -9.07 3.08
CA GLN A 681 -16.00 -9.07 4.53
C GLN A 681 -14.75 -8.69 5.34
N PHE A 682 -13.54 -9.00 4.84
CA PHE A 682 -12.29 -8.57 5.48
C PHE A 682 -12.07 -7.06 5.37
N GLU A 683 -12.48 -6.44 4.26
CA GLU A 683 -12.45 -4.98 4.09
C GLU A 683 -13.50 -4.27 4.95
N ASP A 684 -14.71 -4.87 5.11
CA ASP A 684 -15.79 -4.31 5.93
C ASP A 684 -15.59 -4.48 7.45
N LEU A 685 -14.85 -5.51 7.91
CA LEU A 685 -14.52 -5.72 9.33
C LEU A 685 -13.40 -4.81 9.85
N ILE A 686 -12.65 -4.16 8.93
CA ILE A 686 -11.50 -3.31 9.23
C ILE A 686 -11.84 -1.82 9.04
N ALA A 687 -12.97 -1.51 8.38
CA ALA A 687 -13.58 -0.18 8.31
C ALA A 687 -14.47 0.12 9.53
#